data_AF-A0A6L2Q5T9-F1
#
_entry.id   AF-A0A6L2Q5T9-F1
#
_cell.length_a   1.000
_cell.length_b   1.000
_cell.length_c   1.000
_cell.angle_alpha   90.00
_cell.angle_beta   90.00
_cell.angle_gamma   90.00
#
_symmetry.space_group_name_H-M   'P 1'
#
loop_
_entity.id
_entity.type
_entity.pdbx_description
1 polymer ?
#
loop_
_entity_poly.entity_id
_entity_poly.type
_entity_poly.pdbx_seq_one_letter_code
_entity_poly.pdbx_strand_id
1 'polypeptide(L)'
;MELNLLKIGFSCITIFVVVIGCLINSIEKYLPVFLTRTFRHGKYAYKGKSSQWVIEVPKSWFRHFYLFASVYSALALILTCGIYFLSWQLSPWLVMLLDLLASSNRKAHGLPAIFQLKEITLGNIYGSVLFLWASYHQYKAAVLLANLRKDGKGSIVTLQHHVPRGDWFEMVSSPHNLAEVMIYLALTFILWGSSTWPFVFLWVLSNQVETALLTHWWYISKFKDYPTDRKAIIPYVLYKMDRFEHAEARLTFGENFIIREQGVKLYDGDEKTTFEGGEIVLTSHRLLWGRPGDIQRGLTCLSLPLRYVVFVEEEAGGGSFGFSRSKKIVLHLSEALPGKIPGPVNRSIHHYVKLSFKEGLENNFLKIINETIQNKKWESFSPAAIPSQVEDEWKDAPNIKLRTGIVGIERGIQEKQKATDESISRAFQDLNKLMDMAKDMVNLSKSISQKIRERQGDITEDETVRFKSYLLSLGIDDPVTRNDFRSESQYYKELARQLADILEQPIREVGGMMALTDVYCRVNRARGLELLSAEDLIQACHMLEKLNLPIRLCEFDSGVKVLQLQSHSDANVVKNTALASVMHENIKMHRANSERYVILNEAFELYCFQLEDQGSLTAEELAQTLGISVLLAKERLLTTEKHGKACRDESIEGLRFYPNQFLQRED
;
A
#
# COMPACT_ATOMS: atom_id res chain seq x y z
N MET A 1 38.16 33.13 11.07
CA MET A 1 37.13 32.27 10.45
C MET A 1 36.13 33.20 9.79
N GLU A 2 36.18 33.37 8.47
CA GLU A 2 35.15 34.16 7.80
C GLU A 2 33.84 33.36 7.78
N LEU A 3 32.76 33.96 8.27
CA LEU A 3 31.43 33.34 8.27
C LEU A 3 30.87 33.36 6.85
N ASN A 4 30.72 32.18 6.25
CA ASN A 4 29.97 32.01 5.01
C ASN A 4 28.51 31.68 5.36
N LEU A 5 27.62 32.66 5.19
CA LEU A 5 26.21 32.54 5.54
C LEU A 5 25.51 31.43 4.75
N LEU A 6 25.88 31.19 3.49
CA LEU A 6 25.33 30.09 2.70
C LEU A 6 25.69 28.73 3.29
N LYS A 7 26.95 28.51 3.68
CA LYS A 7 27.37 27.24 4.30
C LYS A 7 26.64 26.98 5.61
N ILE A 8 26.50 28.02 6.44
CA ILE A 8 25.77 27.93 7.71
C ILE A 8 24.30 27.62 7.45
N GLY A 9 23.66 28.36 6.53
CA GLY A 9 22.27 28.15 6.16
C GLY A 9 21.99 26.73 5.68
N PHE A 10 22.75 26.24 4.69
CA PHE A 10 22.58 24.88 4.18
C PHE A 10 22.91 23.82 5.24
N SER A 11 23.91 24.04 6.10
CA SER A 11 24.22 23.13 7.20
C SER A 11 23.07 23.05 8.21
N CYS A 12 22.53 24.19 8.64
CA CYS A 12 21.41 24.26 9.57
C CYS A 12 20.16 23.56 8.99
N ILE A 13 19.83 23.82 7.73
CA ILE A 13 18.68 23.18 7.08
C ILE A 13 18.91 21.67 6.92
N THR A 14 20.12 21.25 6.56
CA THR A 14 20.46 19.81 6.46
C THR A 14 20.31 19.11 7.80
N ILE A 15 20.88 19.68 8.87
CA ILE A 15 20.76 19.12 10.23
C ILE A 15 19.30 19.05 10.64
N PHE A 16 18.51 20.11 10.38
CA PHE A 16 17.08 20.13 10.68
C PHE A 16 16.34 18.99 9.98
N VAL A 17 16.53 18.83 8.67
CA VAL A 17 15.90 17.76 7.87
C VAL A 17 16.28 16.38 8.42
N VAL A 18 17.58 16.11 8.62
CA VAL A 18 18.04 14.82 9.12
C VAL A 18 17.52 14.51 10.53
N VAL A 19 17.59 15.46 11.46
CA VAL A 19 17.13 15.26 12.85
C VAL A 19 15.63 15.04 12.91
N ILE A 20 14.84 15.91 12.27
CA ILE A 20 13.38 15.76 12.26
C ILE A 20 12.96 14.49 11.53
N GLY A 21 13.63 14.14 10.43
CA GLY A 21 13.36 12.90 9.72
C GLY A 21 13.63 11.64 10.52
N CYS A 22 14.76 11.59 11.21
CA CYS A 22 15.06 10.50 12.14
C CYS A 22 14.02 10.43 13.28
N LEU A 23 13.63 11.57 13.86
CA LEU A 23 12.62 11.61 14.92
C LEU A 23 11.27 11.10 14.43
N ILE A 24 10.82 11.51 13.24
CA ILE A 24 9.58 11.02 12.63
C ILE A 24 9.66 9.50 12.42
N ASN A 25 10.80 8.97 11.99
CA ASN A 25 10.94 7.53 11.76
C ASN A 25 10.96 6.70 13.04
N SER A 26 11.56 7.21 14.12
CA SER A 26 11.73 6.46 15.36
C SER A 26 10.58 6.63 16.36
N ILE A 27 9.96 7.82 16.42
CA ILE A 27 9.10 8.22 17.55
C ILE A 27 7.85 8.99 17.08
N GLU A 28 7.34 8.74 15.86
CA GLU A 28 6.21 9.50 15.26
C GLU A 28 5.04 9.75 16.24
N LYS A 29 4.67 8.72 17.02
CA LYS A 29 3.52 8.75 17.92
C LYS A 29 3.62 9.78 19.06
N TYR A 30 4.84 10.19 19.44
CA TYR A 30 5.06 11.12 20.54
C TYR A 30 5.44 12.53 20.06
N LEU A 31 5.56 12.75 18.75
CA LEU A 31 5.90 14.05 18.19
C LEU A 31 4.70 15.00 18.19
N PRO A 32 4.91 16.30 18.48
CA PRO A 32 3.86 17.31 18.38
C PRO A 32 3.27 17.37 16.97
N VAL A 33 1.94 17.43 16.88
CA VAL A 33 1.21 17.45 15.60
C VAL A 33 1.68 18.56 14.66
N PHE A 34 2.02 19.74 15.20
CA PHE A 34 2.51 20.86 14.41
C PHE A 34 3.82 20.51 13.66
N LEU A 35 4.74 19.79 14.32
CA LEU A 35 6.06 19.49 13.76
C LEU A 35 5.92 18.48 12.62
N THR A 36 5.15 17.41 12.84
CA THR A 36 4.85 16.38 11.84
C THR A 36 4.10 16.97 10.64
N ARG A 37 3.15 17.90 10.88
CA ARG A 37 2.39 18.55 9.81
C ARG A 37 3.23 19.55 9.01
N THR A 38 4.08 20.34 9.67
CA THR A 38 5.01 21.28 9.00
C THR A 38 6.00 20.52 8.13
N PHE A 39 6.57 19.43 8.67
CA PHE A 39 7.52 18.61 7.94
C PHE A 39 6.90 17.88 6.75
N ARG A 40 5.65 17.40 6.89
CA ARG A 40 4.89 16.75 5.83
C ARG A 40 4.19 17.74 4.89
N HIS A 41 4.22 19.04 5.17
CA HIS A 41 3.55 20.04 4.36
C HIS A 41 4.10 20.03 2.92
N GLY A 42 3.21 20.04 1.93
CA GLY A 42 3.58 19.90 0.51
C GLY A 42 3.99 18.49 0.08
N LYS A 43 4.30 17.57 1.02
CA LYS A 43 4.69 16.17 0.74
C LYS A 43 3.52 15.18 0.94
N TYR A 44 2.73 15.33 2.02
CA TYR A 44 1.60 14.45 2.36
C TYR A 44 0.39 15.20 2.94
N ALA A 45 -0.81 14.65 2.71
CA ALA A 45 -2.03 15.12 3.37
C ALA A 45 -2.09 14.60 4.82
N TYR A 46 -2.11 15.51 5.80
CA TYR A 46 -2.27 15.18 7.21
C TYR A 46 -3.73 14.78 7.51
N LYS A 47 -3.94 13.64 8.18
CA LYS A 47 -5.28 13.06 8.46
C LYS A 47 -5.72 13.17 9.94
N GLY A 48 -5.00 13.89 10.79
CA GLY A 48 -5.31 14.03 12.22
C GLY A 48 -6.12 15.28 12.57
N LYS A 49 -6.40 15.49 13.86
CA LYS A 49 -7.11 16.68 14.38
C LYS A 49 -6.38 17.97 14.00
N SER A 50 -7.11 18.99 13.55
CA SER A 50 -6.51 20.27 13.13
C SER A 50 -5.90 21.00 14.32
N SER A 51 -4.58 21.18 14.32
CA SER A 51 -3.92 22.17 15.17
C SER A 51 -4.31 23.58 14.71
N GLN A 52 -4.55 24.50 15.65
CA GLN A 52 -4.85 25.92 15.39
C GLN A 52 -3.63 26.73 14.90
N TRP A 53 -2.41 26.24 15.15
CA TRP A 53 -1.17 26.94 14.79
C TRP A 53 -0.59 26.33 13.53
N VAL A 54 -0.93 26.89 12.37
CA VAL A 54 -0.31 26.51 11.10
C VAL A 54 -0.10 27.74 10.21
N ILE A 55 1.15 27.96 9.81
CA ILE A 55 1.52 28.87 8.71
C ILE A 55 1.55 28.01 7.44
N GLU A 56 0.41 27.90 6.76
CA GLU A 56 0.29 27.17 5.49
C GLU A 56 0.29 28.17 4.35
N VAL A 57 1.23 28.03 3.40
CA VAL A 57 1.24 28.86 2.18
C VAL A 57 0.23 28.26 1.19
N PRO A 58 -0.78 29.02 0.74
CA PRO A 58 -1.74 28.52 -0.24
C PRO A 58 -1.06 28.04 -1.52
N LYS A 59 -1.52 26.91 -2.08
CA LYS A 59 -0.93 26.37 -3.32
C LYS A 59 -0.99 27.33 -4.50
N SER A 60 -1.98 28.24 -4.53
CA SER A 60 -2.10 29.30 -5.54
C SER A 60 -0.94 30.30 -5.51
N TRP A 61 -0.31 30.51 -4.35
CA TRP A 61 0.82 31.42 -4.21
C TRP A 61 2.11 30.90 -4.85
N PHE A 62 2.22 29.60 -5.09
CA PHE A 62 3.36 29.03 -5.84
C PHE A 62 3.52 29.62 -7.24
N ARG A 63 2.44 30.13 -7.86
CA ARG A 63 2.52 30.85 -9.14
C ARG A 63 3.45 32.07 -9.07
N HIS A 64 3.41 32.82 -7.97
CA HIS A 64 4.29 33.98 -7.77
C HIS A 64 5.75 33.57 -7.61
N PHE A 65 6.01 32.47 -6.90
CA PHE A 65 7.35 31.92 -6.77
C PHE A 65 7.92 31.50 -8.13
N TYR A 66 7.13 30.85 -9.00
CA TYR A 66 7.59 30.48 -10.34
C TYR A 66 7.83 31.70 -11.25
N LEU A 67 6.93 32.70 -11.19
CA LEU A 67 7.11 33.95 -11.94
C LEU A 67 8.37 34.69 -11.49
N PHE A 68 8.55 34.86 -10.18
CA PHE A 68 9.74 35.48 -9.61
C PHE A 68 11.02 34.71 -9.98
N ALA A 69 11.03 33.38 -9.79
CA ALA A 69 12.18 32.54 -10.09
C ALA A 69 12.55 32.58 -11.58
N SER A 70 11.57 32.52 -12.49
CA SER A 70 11.84 32.59 -13.94
C SER A 70 12.44 33.94 -14.37
N VAL A 71 11.87 35.06 -13.88
CA VAL A 71 12.41 36.40 -14.14
C VAL A 71 13.82 36.55 -13.55
N TYR A 72 14.00 36.14 -12.29
CA TYR A 72 15.29 36.23 -11.61
C TYR A 72 16.37 35.38 -12.30
N SER A 73 16.07 34.13 -12.65
CA SER A 73 16.99 33.24 -13.36
C SER A 73 17.33 33.76 -14.76
N ALA A 74 16.38 34.34 -15.49
CA ALA A 74 16.64 34.96 -16.79
C ALA A 74 17.56 36.18 -16.66
N LEU A 75 17.30 37.07 -15.70
CA LEU A 75 18.15 38.23 -15.42
C LEU A 75 19.57 37.80 -14.98
N ALA A 76 19.68 36.80 -14.12
CA ALA A 76 20.96 36.25 -13.70
C ALA A 76 21.73 35.67 -14.89
N LEU A 77 21.06 34.93 -15.78
CA LEU A 77 21.67 34.39 -17.00
C LEU A 77 22.16 35.50 -17.94
N ILE A 78 21.34 36.52 -18.19
CA ILE A 78 21.72 37.68 -19.02
C ILE A 78 22.93 38.37 -18.42
N LEU A 79 22.94 38.61 -17.11
CA LEU A 79 24.06 39.21 -16.41
C LEU A 79 25.33 38.36 -16.54
N THR A 80 25.24 37.05 -16.28
CA THR A 80 26.37 36.12 -16.43
C THR A 80 26.90 36.11 -17.86
N CYS A 81 26.04 36.01 -18.86
CA CYS A 81 26.43 36.08 -20.27
C CYS A 81 27.09 37.43 -20.61
N GLY A 82 26.55 38.53 -20.11
CA GLY A 82 27.13 39.86 -20.30
C GLY A 82 28.53 40.01 -19.70
N ILE A 83 28.76 39.45 -18.51
CA ILE A 83 30.08 39.48 -17.86
C ILE A 83 31.09 38.62 -18.61
N TYR A 84 30.73 37.38 -18.98
CA TYR A 84 31.67 36.42 -19.56
C TYR A 84 31.88 36.58 -21.07
N PHE A 85 30.88 37.03 -21.84
CA PHE A 85 30.99 37.16 -23.29
C PHE A 85 31.11 38.60 -23.78
N LEU A 86 30.51 39.56 -23.05
CA LEU A 86 30.50 40.99 -23.43
C LEU A 86 31.37 41.85 -22.49
N SER A 87 32.10 41.22 -21.56
CA SER A 87 32.98 41.88 -20.59
C SER A 87 32.32 43.00 -19.78
N TRP A 88 31.03 42.86 -19.46
CA TRP A 88 30.33 43.82 -18.60
C TRP A 88 30.97 43.88 -17.21
N GLN A 89 31.07 45.10 -16.66
CA GLN A 89 31.55 45.30 -15.31
C GLN A 89 30.45 45.01 -14.29
N LEU A 90 30.80 44.29 -13.21
CA LEU A 90 29.87 43.94 -12.15
C LEU A 90 29.59 45.18 -11.28
N SER A 91 28.32 45.47 -11.02
CA SER A 91 27.92 46.58 -10.14
C SER A 91 28.51 46.40 -8.73
N PRO A 92 29.06 47.46 -8.10
CA PRO A 92 29.65 47.39 -6.76
C PRO A 92 28.67 46.88 -5.69
N TRP A 93 27.38 47.23 -5.81
CA TRP A 93 26.34 46.74 -4.91
C TRP A 93 26.17 45.23 -4.97
N LEU A 94 26.29 44.64 -6.15
CA LEU A 94 26.17 43.20 -6.34
C LEU A 94 27.41 42.47 -5.81
N VAL A 95 28.60 43.06 -5.98
CA VAL A 95 29.84 42.55 -5.36
C VAL A 95 29.68 42.51 -3.84
N MET A 96 29.24 43.62 -3.24
CA MET A 96 29.01 43.74 -1.80
C MET A 96 27.99 42.72 -1.29
N LEU A 97 26.88 42.52 -2.01
CA LEU A 97 25.87 41.53 -1.66
C LEU A 97 26.43 40.10 -1.70
N LEU A 98 27.22 39.77 -2.71
CA LEU A 98 27.83 38.45 -2.84
C LEU A 98 28.93 38.22 -1.80
N ASP A 99 29.71 39.24 -1.44
CA ASP A 99 30.69 39.16 -0.35
C ASP A 99 30.02 38.96 1.00
N LEU A 100 28.86 39.60 1.23
CA LEU A 100 28.06 39.40 2.44
C LEU A 100 27.54 37.95 2.54
N LEU A 101 27.02 37.38 1.45
CA LEU A 101 26.39 36.06 1.46
C LEU A 101 27.40 34.90 1.39
N ALA A 102 28.42 35.03 0.55
CA ALA A 102 29.33 33.95 0.16
C ALA A 102 30.80 34.18 0.57
N SER A 103 31.08 35.24 1.34
CA SER A 103 32.42 35.71 1.73
C SER A 103 33.23 36.35 0.60
N SER A 104 34.28 37.08 0.96
CA SER A 104 35.26 37.68 0.04
C SER A 104 36.23 36.66 -0.56
N ASN A 105 36.43 35.51 0.11
CA ASN A 105 37.28 34.40 -0.34
C ASN A 105 36.65 33.52 -1.44
N ARG A 106 35.99 34.14 -2.42
CA ARG A 106 35.45 33.45 -3.61
C ARG A 106 36.57 33.19 -4.61
N LYS A 107 37.31 32.09 -4.42
CA LYS A 107 38.33 31.66 -5.39
C LYS A 107 37.69 31.07 -6.65
N ALA A 108 37.53 31.87 -7.70
CA ALA A 108 37.41 31.33 -9.05
C ALA A 108 38.84 31.01 -9.54
N HIS A 109 39.18 29.74 -9.68
CA HIS A 109 40.44 29.37 -10.33
C HIS A 109 40.28 29.61 -11.84
N GLY A 110 40.55 30.84 -12.28
CA GLY A 110 40.53 31.27 -13.69
C GLY A 110 40.71 32.79 -13.81
N LEU A 111 41.75 33.24 -14.51
CA LEU A 111 42.00 34.64 -14.89
C LEU A 111 41.05 35.06 -16.05
N PRO A 112 40.95 36.36 -16.43
CA PRO A 112 39.67 37.01 -16.71
C PRO A 112 39.04 36.71 -18.08
N ALA A 113 37.70 36.72 -18.07
CA ALA A 113 36.78 37.19 -19.12
C ALA A 113 36.80 36.55 -20.52
N ILE A 114 37.61 35.54 -20.82
CA ILE A 114 37.58 34.87 -22.14
C ILE A 114 37.53 33.36 -21.96
N PHE A 115 36.36 32.76 -22.21
CA PHE A 115 36.17 31.32 -22.22
C PHE A 115 37.13 30.64 -23.22
N GLN A 116 38.02 29.77 -22.74
CA GLN A 116 38.88 28.95 -23.60
C GLN A 116 38.47 27.47 -23.53
N LEU A 117 38.24 26.84 -24.68
CA LEU A 117 37.85 25.41 -24.78
C LEU A 117 38.86 24.45 -24.10
N LYS A 118 40.11 24.87 -23.90
CA LYS A 118 41.15 24.09 -23.20
C LYS A 118 40.95 24.00 -21.68
N GLU A 119 40.03 24.77 -21.11
CA GLU A 119 39.74 24.78 -19.66
C GLU A 119 38.71 23.71 -19.24
N ILE A 120 38.14 22.98 -20.21
CA ILE A 120 37.19 21.90 -19.94
C ILE A 120 37.94 20.68 -19.40
N THR A 121 37.74 20.37 -18.12
CA THR A 121 38.30 19.17 -17.50
C THR A 121 37.49 17.92 -17.86
N LEU A 122 38.10 16.73 -17.73
CA LEU A 122 37.38 15.45 -17.87
C LEU A 122 36.20 15.33 -16.88
N GLY A 123 36.32 15.93 -15.69
CA GLY A 123 35.25 15.99 -14.70
C GLY A 123 34.04 16.79 -15.21
N ASN A 124 34.28 17.88 -15.94
CA ASN A 124 33.22 18.69 -16.54
C ASN A 124 32.47 17.90 -17.64
N ILE A 125 33.20 17.12 -18.45
CA ILE A 125 32.60 16.27 -19.48
C ILE A 125 31.75 15.17 -18.84
N TYR A 126 32.33 14.42 -17.88
CA TYR A 126 31.60 13.37 -17.16
C TYR A 126 30.36 13.92 -16.45
N GLY A 127 30.51 15.05 -15.73
CA GLY A 127 29.41 15.74 -15.08
C GLY A 127 28.34 16.17 -16.07
N SER A 128 28.70 16.72 -17.23
CA SER A 128 27.71 17.14 -18.24
C SER A 128 26.93 15.96 -18.82
N VAL A 129 27.60 14.84 -19.11
CA VAL A 129 26.95 13.61 -19.59
C VAL A 129 26.00 13.06 -18.53
N LEU A 130 26.46 12.96 -17.28
CA LEU A 130 25.65 12.49 -16.16
C LEU A 130 24.42 13.39 -15.92
N PHE A 131 24.60 14.71 -16.03
CA PHE A 131 23.53 15.70 -15.88
C PHE A 131 22.44 15.51 -16.93
N LEU A 132 22.81 15.38 -18.21
CA LEU A 132 21.85 15.19 -19.30
C LEU A 132 21.11 13.84 -19.16
N TRP A 133 21.85 12.78 -18.83
CA TRP A 133 21.28 11.45 -18.63
C TRP A 133 20.28 11.42 -17.46
N ALA A 134 20.65 11.99 -16.31
CA ALA A 134 19.77 12.08 -15.15
C ALA A 134 18.56 12.99 -15.42
N SER A 135 18.74 14.12 -16.10
CA SER A 135 17.65 15.03 -16.48
C SER A 135 16.63 14.36 -17.40
N TYR A 136 17.11 13.55 -18.35
CA TYR A 136 16.24 12.75 -19.23
C TYR A 136 15.38 11.77 -18.43
N HIS A 137 15.98 11.03 -17.49
CA HIS A 137 15.24 10.09 -16.64
C HIS A 137 14.29 10.81 -15.66
N GLN A 138 14.65 11.98 -15.14
CA GLN A 138 13.75 12.81 -14.32
C GLN A 138 12.52 13.25 -15.12
N TYR A 139 12.72 13.75 -16.35
CA TYR A 139 11.64 14.13 -17.26
C TYR A 139 10.73 12.92 -17.57
N LYS A 140 11.33 11.78 -17.94
CA LYS A 140 10.58 10.56 -18.25
C LYS A 140 9.76 10.07 -17.06
N ALA A 141 10.32 10.13 -15.85
CA ALA A 141 9.61 9.81 -14.62
C ALA A 141 8.42 10.74 -14.37
N ALA A 142 8.58 12.05 -14.59
CA ALA A 142 7.51 13.03 -14.47
C ALA A 142 6.39 12.80 -15.50
N VAL A 143 6.74 12.48 -16.74
CA VAL A 143 5.76 12.14 -17.80
C VAL A 143 4.98 10.88 -17.44
N LEU A 144 5.66 9.83 -16.95
CA LEU A 144 4.99 8.60 -16.51
C LEU A 144 3.98 8.88 -15.37
N LEU A 145 4.37 9.68 -14.37
CA LEU A 145 3.47 10.08 -13.27
C LEU A 145 2.29 10.92 -13.76
N ALA A 146 2.51 11.81 -14.73
CA ALA A 146 1.44 12.61 -15.32
C ALA A 146 0.48 11.75 -16.14
N ASN A 147 0.99 10.78 -16.88
CA ASN A 147 0.19 9.89 -17.73
C ASN A 147 -0.68 8.93 -16.92
N LEU A 148 -0.31 8.59 -15.67
CA LEU A 148 -1.18 7.81 -14.77
C LEU A 148 -2.54 8.47 -14.51
N ARG A 149 -2.66 9.79 -14.72
CA ARG A 149 -3.88 10.55 -14.47
C ARG A 149 -4.63 10.90 -15.76
N LYS A 150 -4.05 10.61 -16.93
CA LYS A 150 -4.56 11.02 -18.25
C LYS A 150 -5.08 9.82 -19.04
N ASP A 151 -6.15 10.03 -19.82
CA ASP A 151 -6.59 9.06 -20.82
C ASP A 151 -5.65 9.03 -22.04
N GLY A 152 -5.83 8.06 -22.95
CA GLY A 152 -5.20 8.04 -24.27
C GLY A 152 -5.44 9.30 -25.12
N LYS A 153 -6.44 10.12 -24.75
CA LYS A 153 -6.75 11.43 -25.36
C LYS A 153 -6.16 12.64 -24.58
N GLY A 154 -5.38 12.41 -23.52
CA GLY A 154 -4.66 13.45 -22.77
C GLY A 154 -5.45 14.21 -21.70
N SER A 155 -6.75 13.93 -21.53
CA SER A 155 -7.61 14.55 -20.51
C SER A 155 -7.46 13.85 -19.15
N ILE A 156 -7.55 14.59 -18.04
CA ILE A 156 -7.39 14.04 -16.69
C ILE A 156 -8.67 13.28 -16.30
N VAL A 157 -8.58 11.96 -16.13
CA VAL A 157 -9.75 11.09 -15.88
C VAL A 157 -9.90 10.74 -14.40
N THR A 158 -8.78 10.63 -13.67
CA THR A 158 -8.79 10.19 -12.27
C THR A 158 -7.82 10.98 -11.40
N LEU A 159 -8.26 11.34 -10.19
CA LEU A 159 -7.42 11.88 -9.11
C LEU A 159 -6.89 10.78 -8.18
N GLN A 160 -7.25 9.52 -8.46
CA GLN A 160 -6.81 8.38 -7.67
C GLN A 160 -5.32 8.11 -7.89
N HIS A 161 -4.65 7.68 -6.83
CA HIS A 161 -3.24 7.31 -6.92
C HIS A 161 -3.12 5.90 -7.47
N HIS A 162 -2.28 5.71 -8.48
CA HIS A 162 -1.95 4.42 -9.07
C HIS A 162 -0.45 4.13 -8.88
N VAL A 163 -0.08 2.86 -8.92
CA VAL A 163 1.34 2.45 -8.83
C VAL A 163 2.01 2.68 -10.20
N PRO A 164 3.01 3.57 -10.30
CA PRO A 164 3.72 3.82 -11.56
C PRO A 164 4.52 2.59 -12.01
N ARG A 165 4.56 2.35 -13.31
CA ARG A 165 5.32 1.29 -13.99
C ARG A 165 6.12 1.89 -15.15
N GLY A 166 7.24 1.24 -15.49
CA GLY A 166 8.13 1.63 -16.57
C GLY A 166 9.36 2.44 -16.13
N ASP A 167 10.43 2.34 -16.92
CA ASP A 167 11.74 2.96 -16.65
C ASP A 167 12.27 2.58 -15.26
N TRP A 168 12.88 3.52 -14.52
CA TRP A 168 13.40 3.27 -13.18
C TRP A 168 12.34 2.99 -12.12
N PHE A 169 11.04 3.14 -12.42
CA PHE A 169 10.00 2.73 -11.49
C PHE A 169 10.01 1.23 -11.23
N GLU A 170 10.56 0.38 -12.11
CA GLU A 170 10.67 -1.06 -11.79
C GLU A 170 11.68 -1.33 -10.66
N MET A 171 12.68 -0.46 -10.49
CA MET A 171 13.75 -0.62 -9.49
C MET A 171 13.50 0.20 -8.23
N VAL A 172 12.96 1.41 -8.36
CA VAL A 172 12.88 2.42 -7.29
C VAL A 172 11.49 3.05 -7.23
N SER A 173 11.05 3.39 -6.03
CA SER A 173 9.72 3.94 -5.75
C SER A 173 9.57 5.38 -6.24
N SER A 174 10.64 6.17 -6.10
CA SER A 174 10.69 7.57 -6.49
C SER A 174 11.93 7.85 -7.37
N PRO A 175 11.93 7.40 -8.65
CA PRO A 175 13.07 7.58 -9.55
C PRO A 175 13.36 9.05 -9.88
N HIS A 176 12.36 9.94 -9.81
CA HIS A 176 12.56 11.38 -9.97
C HIS A 176 13.43 11.98 -8.85
N ASN A 177 13.27 11.52 -7.61
CA ASN A 177 14.11 11.94 -6.48
C ASN A 177 15.54 11.40 -6.63
N LEU A 178 15.68 10.14 -7.10
CA LEU A 178 17.00 9.57 -7.42
C LEU A 178 17.70 10.37 -8.53
N ALA A 179 16.99 10.66 -9.63
CA ALA A 179 17.51 11.45 -10.73
C ALA A 179 17.93 12.86 -10.27
N GLU A 180 17.18 13.48 -9.36
CA GLU A 180 17.55 14.76 -8.77
C GLU A 180 18.87 14.67 -7.97
N VAL A 181 19.05 13.64 -7.14
CA VAL A 181 20.34 13.39 -6.47
C VAL A 181 21.48 13.25 -7.47
N MET A 182 21.25 12.55 -8.59
CA MET A 182 22.25 12.37 -9.64
C MET A 182 22.58 13.67 -10.39
N ILE A 183 21.59 14.55 -10.61
CA ILE A 183 21.79 15.88 -11.19
C ILE A 183 22.70 16.73 -10.29
N TYR A 184 22.46 16.75 -8.98
CA TYR A 184 23.29 17.52 -8.04
C TYR A 184 24.68 16.88 -7.84
N LEU A 185 24.78 15.56 -7.94
CA LEU A 185 26.07 14.86 -8.00
C LEU A 185 26.85 15.25 -9.25
N ALA A 186 26.19 15.31 -10.42
CA ALA A 186 26.79 15.76 -11.67
C ALA A 186 27.33 17.20 -11.59
N LEU A 187 26.56 18.10 -10.98
CA LEU A 187 26.98 19.47 -10.71
C LEU A 187 28.17 19.54 -9.74
N THR A 188 28.37 18.54 -8.88
CA THR A 188 29.57 18.47 -8.01
C THR A 188 30.84 18.24 -8.80
N PHE A 189 30.77 17.46 -9.88
CA PHE A 189 31.90 17.29 -10.80
C PHE A 189 32.16 18.55 -11.63
N ILE A 190 31.10 19.24 -12.06
CA ILE A 190 31.23 20.48 -12.85
C ILE A 190 31.77 21.64 -12.00
N LEU A 191 31.30 21.76 -10.76
CA LEU A 191 31.67 22.83 -9.82
C LEU A 191 32.79 22.39 -8.86
N TRP A 192 33.63 21.45 -9.30
CA TRP A 192 34.71 20.92 -8.49
C TRP A 192 35.66 22.05 -8.05
N GLY A 193 35.97 22.11 -6.76
CA GLY A 193 36.74 23.20 -6.14
C GLY A 193 35.89 24.28 -5.48
N SER A 194 34.56 24.31 -5.69
CA SER A 194 33.65 25.14 -4.91
C SER A 194 33.55 24.64 -3.47
N SER A 195 33.89 25.49 -2.51
CA SER A 195 33.80 25.13 -1.09
C SER A 195 32.36 25.14 -0.52
N THR A 196 31.41 25.75 -1.24
CA THR A 196 30.01 25.88 -0.80
C THR A 196 29.15 24.75 -1.38
N TRP A 197 29.47 24.27 -2.58
CA TRP A 197 28.66 23.29 -3.30
C TRP A 197 28.43 21.96 -2.54
N PRO A 198 29.41 21.37 -1.83
CA PRO A 198 29.18 20.15 -1.05
C PRO A 198 28.05 20.27 -0.02
N PHE A 199 27.85 21.46 0.57
CA PHE A 199 26.76 21.70 1.52
C PHE A 199 25.39 21.72 0.84
N VAL A 200 25.32 22.26 -0.38
CA VAL A 200 24.11 22.23 -1.21
C VAL A 200 23.78 20.79 -1.62
N PHE A 201 24.80 20.03 -2.06
CA PHE A 201 24.62 18.62 -2.43
C PHE A 201 24.16 17.79 -1.23
N LEU A 202 24.76 17.96 -0.06
CA LEU A 202 24.38 17.24 1.15
C LEU A 202 22.92 17.55 1.55
N TRP A 203 22.53 18.82 1.48
CA TRP A 203 21.14 19.23 1.73
C TRP A 203 20.15 18.54 0.78
N VAL A 204 20.42 18.57 -0.53
CA VAL A 204 19.56 17.92 -1.54
C VAL A 204 19.53 16.42 -1.33
N LEU A 205 20.69 15.78 -1.10
CA LEU A 205 20.79 14.35 -0.83
C LEU A 205 19.91 13.96 0.36
N SER A 206 20.05 14.65 1.49
CA SER A 206 19.25 14.38 2.70
C SER A 206 17.76 14.55 2.44
N ASN A 207 17.34 15.68 1.84
CA ASN A 207 15.92 15.94 1.59
C ASN A 207 15.30 14.96 0.58
N GLN A 208 16.03 14.59 -0.47
CA GLN A 208 15.53 13.68 -1.50
C GLN A 208 15.47 12.23 -1.01
N VAL A 209 16.48 11.77 -0.26
CA VAL A 209 16.46 10.45 0.39
C VAL A 209 15.28 10.31 1.34
N GLU A 210 15.07 11.31 2.18
CA GLU A 210 13.98 11.27 3.15
C GLU A 210 12.60 11.29 2.48
N THR A 211 12.42 12.17 1.49
CA THR A 211 11.16 12.25 0.73
C THR A 211 10.88 10.93 0.01
N ALA A 212 11.91 10.28 -0.55
CA ALA A 212 11.77 8.99 -1.20
C ALA A 212 11.43 7.86 -0.22
N LEU A 213 12.00 7.85 1.00
CA LEU A 213 11.67 6.89 2.07
C LEU A 213 10.21 7.01 2.50
N LEU A 214 9.76 8.23 2.80
CA LEU A 214 8.36 8.49 3.15
C LEU A 214 7.42 8.01 2.03
N THR A 215 7.79 8.24 0.78
CA THR A 215 7.00 7.85 -0.40
C THR A 215 6.93 6.33 -0.54
N HIS A 216 8.03 5.65 -0.29
CA HIS A 216 8.09 4.20 -0.31
C HIS A 216 7.19 3.56 0.75
N TRP A 217 7.26 4.03 2.01
CA TRP A 217 6.40 3.51 3.08
C TRP A 217 4.93 3.84 2.85
N TRP A 218 4.65 5.01 2.29
CA TRP A 218 3.29 5.35 1.88
C TRP A 218 2.77 4.38 0.81
N TYR A 219 3.56 4.06 -0.22
CA TYR A 219 3.15 3.08 -1.23
C TYR A 219 2.90 1.69 -0.63
N ILE A 220 3.79 1.21 0.25
CA ILE A 220 3.64 -0.09 0.93
C ILE A 220 2.39 -0.14 1.79
N SER A 221 2.09 0.93 2.54
CA SER A 221 0.91 0.97 3.41
C SER A 221 -0.40 1.16 2.64
N LYS A 222 -0.36 1.82 1.48
CA LYS A 222 -1.54 2.15 0.69
C LYS A 222 -1.97 1.03 -0.27
N PHE A 223 -1.01 0.32 -0.89
CA PHE A 223 -1.28 -0.69 -1.91
C PHE A 223 -0.88 -2.08 -1.42
N LYS A 224 -1.85 -3.00 -1.35
CA LYS A 224 -1.60 -4.39 -0.95
C LYS A 224 -0.70 -5.14 -1.95
N ASP A 225 -0.85 -4.84 -3.24
CA ASP A 225 -0.10 -5.51 -4.34
C ASP A 225 1.12 -4.69 -4.80
N TYR A 226 1.76 -3.94 -3.90
CA TYR A 226 2.94 -3.15 -4.25
C TYR A 226 4.16 -4.07 -4.56
N PRO A 227 4.94 -3.81 -5.65
CA PRO A 227 6.08 -4.65 -5.99
C PRO A 227 7.10 -4.71 -4.86
N THR A 228 7.30 -5.90 -4.31
CA THR A 228 8.14 -6.07 -3.12
C THR A 228 9.62 -5.83 -3.44
N ASP A 229 10.04 -6.04 -4.69
CA ASP A 229 11.44 -5.87 -5.12
C ASP A 229 11.88 -4.40 -5.26
N ARG A 230 10.93 -3.48 -5.35
CA ARG A 230 11.18 -2.05 -5.55
C ARG A 230 11.78 -1.43 -4.30
N LYS A 231 12.85 -0.63 -4.46
CA LYS A 231 13.56 0.05 -3.36
C LYS A 231 13.07 1.49 -3.18
N ALA A 232 13.43 2.14 -2.08
CA ALA A 232 13.02 3.51 -1.80
C ALA A 232 13.73 4.54 -2.69
N ILE A 233 15.08 4.54 -2.70
CA ILE A 233 15.88 5.48 -3.49
C ILE A 233 17.16 4.87 -4.07
N ILE A 234 18.02 4.23 -3.28
CA ILE A 234 19.23 3.58 -3.79
C ILE A 234 18.94 2.12 -4.12
N PRO A 235 18.96 1.70 -5.39
CA PRO A 235 18.89 0.29 -5.74
C PRO A 235 20.15 -0.41 -5.20
N TYR A 236 20.00 -1.62 -4.67
CA TYR A 236 21.10 -2.49 -4.17
C TYR A 236 21.80 -2.13 -2.84
N VAL A 237 21.37 -1.11 -2.08
CA VAL A 237 22.08 -0.71 -0.82
C VAL A 237 21.42 -1.18 0.49
N LEU A 238 20.26 -1.85 0.44
CA LEU A 238 19.63 -2.43 1.65
C LEU A 238 19.20 -3.87 1.38
N TYR A 239 19.98 -4.78 1.99
CA TYR A 239 19.94 -6.23 1.90
C TYR A 239 18.55 -6.82 2.18
N LYS A 240 18.19 -7.88 1.44
CA LYS A 240 17.04 -8.76 1.73
C LYS A 240 17.61 -9.97 2.45
N MET A 241 17.32 -10.14 3.74
CA MET A 241 17.94 -11.23 4.50
C MET A 241 16.90 -12.06 5.24
N ASP A 242 16.18 -12.98 4.58
CA ASP A 242 15.70 -14.17 5.30
C ASP A 242 16.02 -15.43 4.50
N ARG A 243 16.60 -16.45 5.16
CA ARG A 243 17.20 -17.67 4.55
C ARG A 243 16.55 -18.95 5.05
N PHE A 244 15.61 -18.84 5.99
CA PHE A 244 14.80 -19.97 6.43
C PHE A 244 13.67 -20.27 5.44
N GLU A 245 13.45 -21.54 5.18
CA GLU A 245 12.46 -22.06 4.24
C GLU A 245 11.55 -23.04 5.01
N HIS A 246 10.25 -23.11 4.67
CA HIS A 246 9.42 -24.20 5.14
C HIS A 246 9.71 -25.45 4.31
N ALA A 247 10.23 -26.50 4.95
CA ALA A 247 10.54 -27.75 4.26
C ALA A 247 10.13 -28.96 5.11
N GLU A 248 9.79 -30.06 4.44
CA GLU A 248 9.56 -31.34 5.11
C GLU A 248 10.85 -31.83 5.78
N ALA A 249 10.73 -32.35 7.00
CA ALA A 249 11.84 -32.91 7.78
C ALA A 249 12.42 -34.23 7.23
N ARG A 250 11.92 -34.72 6.09
CA ARG A 250 12.44 -35.93 5.42
C ARG A 250 13.79 -35.65 4.78
N LEU A 251 14.73 -36.57 4.94
CA LEU A 251 16.05 -36.48 4.30
C LEU A 251 15.90 -36.64 2.78
N THR A 252 16.56 -35.75 2.04
CA THR A 252 16.63 -35.80 0.58
C THR A 252 17.66 -36.83 0.10
N PHE A 253 17.60 -37.24 -1.17
CA PHE A 253 18.52 -38.25 -1.72
C PHE A 253 19.98 -37.77 -1.63
N GLY A 254 20.83 -38.49 -0.87
CA GLY A 254 22.22 -38.11 -0.61
C GLY A 254 22.43 -37.22 0.64
N GLU A 255 21.35 -36.87 1.34
CA GLU A 255 21.39 -36.12 2.60
C GLU A 255 21.53 -37.07 3.80
N ASN A 256 22.56 -36.85 4.62
CA ASN A 256 22.85 -37.68 5.80
C ASN A 256 22.60 -36.89 7.08
N PHE A 257 22.02 -37.54 8.07
CA PHE A 257 21.91 -37.01 9.43
C PHE A 257 23.30 -36.91 10.09
N ILE A 258 23.55 -35.84 10.84
CA ILE A 258 24.84 -35.62 11.53
C ILE A 258 24.64 -35.55 13.05
N ILE A 259 23.88 -34.58 13.55
CA ILE A 259 23.68 -34.36 14.98
C ILE A 259 22.33 -33.69 15.26
N ARG A 260 21.80 -33.90 16.47
CA ARG A 260 20.54 -33.36 16.98
C ARG A 260 20.78 -32.72 18.34
N GLU A 261 20.21 -31.54 18.56
CA GLU A 261 20.21 -30.84 19.85
C GLU A 261 18.79 -30.40 20.24
N GLN A 262 18.49 -30.40 21.54
CA GLN A 262 17.18 -30.02 22.08
C GLN A 262 17.25 -28.70 22.86
N GLY A 263 16.09 -28.11 23.18
CA GLY A 263 16.02 -26.88 23.96
C GLY A 263 16.58 -25.64 23.24
N VAL A 264 16.59 -25.64 21.90
CA VAL A 264 17.20 -24.60 21.07
C VAL A 264 16.19 -23.48 20.78
N LYS A 265 16.63 -22.24 21.02
CA LYS A 265 15.88 -21.01 20.68
C LYS A 265 16.55 -20.27 19.52
N LEU A 266 15.74 -19.82 18.56
CA LEU A 266 16.20 -19.02 17.42
C LEU A 266 16.13 -17.51 17.74
N TYR A 267 17.09 -16.77 17.23
CA TYR A 267 17.16 -15.31 17.26
C TYR A 267 17.39 -14.79 15.85
N ASP A 268 16.70 -13.72 15.50
CA ASP A 268 16.95 -12.98 14.28
C ASP A 268 17.83 -11.79 14.63
N GLY A 269 19.11 -11.84 14.26
CA GLY A 269 20.09 -10.92 14.81
C GLY A 269 20.17 -11.00 16.35
N ASP A 270 19.95 -9.86 17.00
CA ASP A 270 19.85 -9.76 18.46
C ASP A 270 18.40 -9.88 18.98
N GLU A 271 17.41 -9.93 18.07
CA GLU A 271 16.00 -10.00 18.42
C GLU A 271 15.57 -11.41 18.80
N LYS A 272 14.79 -11.52 19.88
CA LYS A 272 14.23 -12.79 20.37
C LYS A 272 13.05 -13.19 19.50
N THR A 273 13.10 -14.35 18.88
CA THR A 273 11.95 -14.90 18.15
C THR A 273 11.00 -15.67 19.08
N THR A 274 9.81 -15.98 18.57
CA THR A 274 8.81 -16.88 19.19
C THR A 274 9.18 -18.36 19.11
N PHE A 275 10.26 -18.71 18.39
CA PHE A 275 10.70 -20.09 18.18
C PHE A 275 11.64 -20.52 19.32
N GLU A 276 11.06 -21.05 20.40
CA GLU A 276 11.80 -21.49 21.59
C GLU A 276 11.46 -22.92 22.03
N GLY A 277 12.40 -23.58 22.70
CA GLY A 277 12.23 -24.95 23.17
C GLY A 277 12.15 -25.98 22.05
N GLY A 278 12.64 -25.64 20.86
CA GLY A 278 12.65 -26.53 19.71
C GLY A 278 13.83 -27.49 19.69
N GLU A 279 13.76 -28.41 18.75
CA GLU A 279 14.83 -29.33 18.39
C GLU A 279 15.49 -28.83 17.10
N ILE A 280 16.83 -28.87 17.07
CA ILE A 280 17.60 -28.58 15.87
C ILE A 280 18.32 -29.85 15.39
N VAL A 281 18.26 -30.11 14.10
CA VAL A 281 18.93 -31.24 13.44
C VAL A 281 19.84 -30.71 12.35
N LEU A 282 21.12 -31.01 12.45
CA LEU A 282 22.10 -30.74 11.41
C LEU A 282 22.19 -31.94 10.48
N THR A 283 22.01 -31.70 9.18
CA THR A 283 22.26 -32.67 8.12
C THR A 283 23.46 -32.28 7.29
N SER A 284 23.87 -33.13 6.34
CA SER A 284 24.94 -32.81 5.40
C SER A 284 24.63 -31.64 4.46
N HIS A 285 23.38 -31.18 4.36
CA HIS A 285 22.95 -30.14 3.40
C HIS A 285 22.27 -28.93 4.04
N ARG A 286 21.57 -29.09 5.17
CA ARG A 286 20.75 -28.05 5.79
C ARG A 286 20.65 -28.23 7.30
N LEU A 287 20.26 -27.16 7.97
CA LEU A 287 19.94 -27.10 9.38
C LEU A 287 18.41 -27.07 9.50
N LEU A 288 17.82 -28.03 10.22
CA LEU A 288 16.38 -28.12 10.45
C LEU A 288 16.06 -27.70 11.88
N TRP A 289 15.03 -26.91 12.08
CA TRP A 289 14.49 -26.56 13.38
C TRP A 289 12.98 -26.85 13.41
N GLY A 290 12.52 -27.57 14.43
CA GLY A 290 11.11 -27.92 14.62
C GLY A 290 10.74 -27.97 16.10
N ARG A 291 9.45 -28.06 16.44
CA ARG A 291 9.07 -28.32 17.83
C ARG A 291 9.43 -29.76 18.20
N PRO A 292 9.61 -30.09 19.49
CA PRO A 292 9.99 -31.44 19.90
C PRO A 292 9.05 -32.49 19.32
N GLY A 293 9.59 -33.41 18.52
CA GLY A 293 8.83 -34.48 17.86
C GLY A 293 8.31 -34.16 16.45
N ASP A 294 8.32 -32.90 15.99
CA ASP A 294 7.87 -32.53 14.63
C ASP A 294 8.78 -33.13 13.55
N ILE A 295 10.10 -33.07 13.78
CA ILE A 295 11.12 -33.59 12.87
C ILE A 295 10.98 -35.12 12.73
N GLN A 296 10.75 -35.82 13.85
CA GLN A 296 10.57 -37.27 13.87
C GLN A 296 9.30 -37.72 13.14
N ARG A 297 8.24 -36.90 13.16
CA ARG A 297 6.98 -37.16 12.46
C ARG A 297 7.02 -36.76 10.97
N GLY A 298 8.14 -36.20 10.50
CA GLY A 298 8.29 -35.77 9.12
C GLY A 298 7.41 -34.57 8.75
N LEU A 299 7.03 -33.75 9.73
CA LEU A 299 6.20 -32.56 9.50
C LEU A 299 7.02 -31.45 8.83
N THR A 300 6.34 -30.39 8.37
CA THR A 300 6.98 -29.19 7.85
C THR A 300 7.69 -28.42 8.96
N CYS A 301 8.99 -28.23 8.82
CA CYS A 301 9.87 -27.58 9.77
C CYS A 301 10.54 -26.35 9.16
N LEU A 302 11.24 -25.57 9.98
CA LEU A 302 12.10 -24.50 9.50
C LEU A 302 13.40 -25.10 8.98
N SER A 303 13.81 -24.73 7.78
CA SER A 303 15.02 -25.22 7.14
C SER A 303 15.94 -24.09 6.72
N LEU A 304 17.21 -24.14 7.13
CA LEU A 304 18.26 -23.24 6.69
C LEU A 304 19.29 -24.04 5.88
N PRO A 305 19.30 -23.92 4.54
CA PRO A 305 20.32 -24.54 3.71
C PRO A 305 21.74 -24.11 4.12
N LEU A 306 22.65 -25.07 4.31
CA LEU A 306 24.02 -24.78 4.76
C LEU A 306 24.84 -23.99 3.74
N ARG A 307 24.44 -24.01 2.45
CA ARG A 307 24.99 -23.14 1.40
C ARG A 307 24.92 -21.65 1.72
N TYR A 308 23.98 -21.24 2.58
CA TYR A 308 23.86 -19.85 2.99
C TYR A 308 24.76 -19.49 4.18
N VAL A 309 25.33 -20.45 4.89
CA VAL A 309 26.17 -20.19 6.06
C VAL A 309 27.60 -19.92 5.60
N VAL A 310 28.09 -18.70 5.86
CA VAL A 310 29.44 -18.27 5.48
C VAL A 310 30.46 -18.69 6.54
N PHE A 311 30.16 -18.39 7.81
CA PHE A 311 30.96 -18.81 8.95
C PHE A 311 30.12 -18.89 10.23
N VAL A 312 30.66 -19.57 11.23
CA VAL A 312 30.00 -19.83 12.51
C VAL A 312 30.92 -19.37 13.64
N GLU A 313 30.37 -18.62 14.59
CA GLU A 313 31.09 -18.16 15.79
C GLU A 313 30.34 -18.55 17.08
N GLU A 314 31.08 -18.75 18.17
CA GLU A 314 30.51 -18.98 19.50
C GLU A 314 30.55 -17.66 20.30
N GLU A 315 29.38 -17.20 20.74
CA GLU A 315 29.26 -16.07 21.66
C GLU A 315 29.33 -16.64 23.09
N ALA A 316 30.50 -16.50 23.73
CA ALA A 316 30.69 -16.93 25.11
C ALA A 316 29.75 -16.13 26.04
N GLY A 317 28.98 -16.84 26.86
CA GLY A 317 28.01 -16.27 27.79
C GLY A 317 28.64 -15.53 28.98
N GLY A 318 29.38 -14.45 28.73
CA GLY A 318 29.96 -13.58 29.76
C GLY A 318 29.00 -12.45 30.13
N GLY A 319 28.29 -12.59 31.25
CA GLY A 319 27.66 -11.43 31.89
C GLY A 319 28.66 -10.71 32.78
N SER A 320 28.76 -9.38 32.69
CA SER A 320 29.60 -8.53 33.56
C SER A 320 29.31 -8.65 35.07
N PHE A 321 28.35 -9.49 35.48
CA PHE A 321 27.86 -9.65 36.85
C PHE A 321 27.65 -11.12 37.29
N GLY A 322 28.31 -12.10 36.68
CA GLY A 322 28.38 -13.47 37.25
C GLY A 322 27.12 -14.34 37.11
N PHE A 323 26.09 -13.92 36.38
CA PHE A 323 24.97 -14.80 36.00
C PHE A 323 25.31 -15.59 34.73
N SER A 324 25.28 -16.92 34.82
CA SER A 324 25.51 -17.85 33.69
C SER A 324 24.48 -17.59 32.58
N ARG A 325 24.91 -17.08 31.43
CA ARG A 325 24.08 -16.96 30.22
C ARG A 325 24.21 -18.24 29.41
N SER A 326 23.11 -18.70 28.79
CA SER A 326 23.16 -19.81 27.83
C SER A 326 24.15 -19.52 26.71
N LYS A 327 24.99 -20.51 26.36
CA LYS A 327 25.88 -20.42 25.21
C LYS A 327 25.08 -20.17 23.94
N LYS A 328 25.59 -19.33 23.06
CA LYS A 328 24.97 -19.04 21.77
C LYS A 328 25.93 -19.29 20.63
N ILE A 329 25.40 -19.81 19.54
CA ILE A 329 26.10 -19.95 18.27
C ILE A 329 25.53 -18.92 17.31
N VAL A 330 26.38 -18.13 16.67
CA VAL A 330 25.98 -17.14 15.67
C VAL A 330 26.34 -17.67 14.30
N LEU A 331 25.34 -17.74 13.41
CA LEU A 331 25.47 -18.16 12.02
C LEU A 331 25.43 -16.91 11.14
N HIS A 332 26.53 -16.60 10.46
CA HIS A 332 26.59 -15.49 9.51
C HIS A 332 26.18 -15.96 8.12
N LEU A 333 25.24 -15.26 7.51
CA LEU A 333 24.50 -15.73 6.33
C LEU A 333 24.77 -14.88 5.08
N SER A 334 24.92 -15.55 3.94
CA SER A 334 25.04 -14.93 2.61
C SER A 334 23.66 -14.58 2.01
N GLU A 335 23.65 -13.89 0.87
CA GLU A 335 22.41 -13.50 0.19
C GLU A 335 21.55 -14.69 -0.26
N ALA A 336 20.23 -14.55 -0.17
CA ALA A 336 19.31 -15.58 -0.65
C ALA A 336 19.26 -15.55 -2.18
N LEU A 337 19.25 -16.72 -2.81
CA LEU A 337 19.14 -16.85 -4.26
C LEU A 337 17.71 -16.51 -4.76
N PRO A 338 17.56 -16.01 -6.00
CA PRO A 338 16.25 -15.82 -6.62
C PRO A 338 15.48 -17.15 -6.70
N GLY A 339 14.20 -17.17 -6.28
CA GLY A 339 13.37 -18.40 -6.28
C GLY A 339 13.36 -19.20 -4.98
N LYS A 340 13.84 -18.63 -3.87
CA LYS A 340 13.74 -19.21 -2.52
C LYS A 340 12.29 -19.55 -2.14
N ILE A 341 12.10 -20.71 -1.51
CA ILE A 341 10.82 -21.15 -0.92
C ILE A 341 10.44 -20.22 0.26
N PRO A 342 9.15 -19.88 0.46
CA PRO A 342 8.72 -19.03 1.58
C PRO A 342 9.08 -19.63 2.95
N GLY A 343 9.44 -18.75 3.88
CA GLY A 343 9.80 -19.07 5.26
C GLY A 343 8.92 -18.32 6.27
N PRO A 344 9.29 -18.33 7.56
CA PRO A 344 8.50 -17.72 8.63
C PRO A 344 8.45 -16.19 8.51
N VAL A 345 9.47 -15.59 7.90
CA VAL A 345 9.54 -14.15 7.64
C VAL A 345 10.04 -13.97 6.21
N ASN A 346 9.40 -13.11 5.41
CA ASN A 346 9.86 -12.91 4.03
C ASN A 346 11.17 -12.10 3.96
N ARG A 347 11.52 -11.34 5.00
CA ARG A 347 12.69 -10.45 5.09
C ARG A 347 13.10 -10.22 6.55
N SER A 348 14.38 -10.39 6.86
CA SER A 348 15.02 -9.80 8.03
C SER A 348 16.04 -8.72 7.63
N ILE A 349 16.28 -7.82 8.58
CA ILE A 349 17.28 -6.74 8.51
C ILE A 349 18.68 -7.22 8.92
N HIS A 350 18.79 -8.40 9.53
CA HIS A 350 20.02 -8.93 10.10
C HIS A 350 20.73 -9.88 9.13
N HIS A 351 22.07 -9.85 9.15
CA HIS A 351 22.92 -10.71 8.33
C HIS A 351 23.35 -12.00 9.04
N TYR A 352 22.87 -12.22 10.26
CA TYR A 352 23.21 -13.36 11.07
C TYR A 352 22.01 -13.80 11.91
N VAL A 353 22.02 -15.07 12.34
CA VAL A 353 21.01 -15.69 13.20
C VAL A 353 21.71 -16.29 14.41
N LYS A 354 21.14 -16.19 15.61
CA LYS A 354 21.71 -16.82 16.81
C LYS A 354 20.89 -18.03 17.26
N LEU A 355 21.58 -19.11 17.58
CA LEU A 355 21.04 -20.32 18.21
C LEU A 355 21.41 -20.29 19.69
N SER A 356 20.43 -20.30 20.58
CA SER A 356 20.67 -20.33 22.03
C SER A 356 20.27 -21.67 22.61
N PHE A 357 21.18 -22.29 23.35
CA PHE A 357 21.02 -23.63 23.91
C PHE A 357 20.73 -23.51 25.41
N LYS A 358 19.45 -23.65 25.80
CA LYS A 358 19.03 -23.48 27.20
C LYS A 358 19.51 -24.63 28.10
N GLU A 359 19.63 -25.84 27.56
CA GLU A 359 19.98 -27.06 28.29
C GLU A 359 21.49 -27.36 28.30
N GLY A 360 22.29 -26.43 27.77
CA GLY A 360 23.73 -26.62 27.55
C GLY A 360 24.02 -26.91 26.08
N LEU A 361 25.22 -26.55 25.62
CA LEU A 361 25.71 -26.85 24.28
C LEU A 361 26.73 -28.00 24.40
N GLU A 362 26.57 -29.08 23.65
CA GLU A 362 27.62 -30.09 23.56
C GLU A 362 28.89 -29.48 22.98
N ASN A 363 30.04 -29.71 23.64
CA ASN A 363 31.33 -29.12 23.25
C ASN A 363 31.77 -29.46 21.82
N ASN A 364 31.17 -30.50 21.20
CA ASN A 364 31.50 -30.95 19.86
C ASN A 364 30.64 -30.31 18.76
N PHE A 365 29.48 -29.73 19.07
CA PHE A 365 28.54 -29.24 18.06
C PHE A 365 29.15 -28.16 17.16
N LEU A 366 29.89 -27.20 17.73
CA LEU A 366 30.58 -26.14 16.98
C LEU A 366 31.65 -26.70 16.03
N LYS A 367 32.36 -27.75 16.45
CA LYS A 367 33.37 -28.42 15.62
C LYS A 367 32.69 -29.14 14.45
N ILE A 368 31.62 -29.88 14.74
CA ILE A 368 30.86 -30.66 13.76
C ILE A 368 30.21 -29.76 12.70
N ILE A 369 29.60 -28.63 13.09
CA ILE A 369 28.99 -27.71 12.12
C ILE A 369 30.04 -27.08 11.20
N ASN A 370 31.21 -26.69 11.75
CA ASN A 370 32.30 -26.15 10.94
C ASN A 370 32.88 -27.21 9.98
N GLU A 371 33.10 -28.45 10.44
CA GLU A 371 33.52 -29.56 9.57
C GLU A 371 32.49 -29.85 8.47
N THR A 372 31.19 -29.84 8.81
CA THR A 372 30.11 -30.02 7.84
C THR A 372 30.12 -28.91 6.79
N ILE A 373 30.35 -27.66 7.22
CA ILE A 373 30.40 -26.51 6.33
C ILE A 373 31.62 -26.55 5.42
N GLN A 374 32.76 -26.99 5.93
CA GLN A 374 33.99 -27.14 5.14
C GLN A 374 33.90 -28.28 4.12
N ASN A 375 33.22 -29.38 4.48
CA ASN A 375 33.05 -30.53 3.61
C ASN A 375 32.14 -30.27 2.40
N LYS A 376 31.28 -29.24 2.45
CA LYS A 376 30.43 -28.76 1.34
C LYS A 376 29.77 -29.89 0.53
N LYS A 377 29.26 -30.93 1.19
CA LYS A 377 28.68 -32.12 0.50
C LYS A 377 27.50 -31.78 -0.42
N TRP A 378 26.88 -30.62 -0.22
CA TRP A 378 25.84 -30.08 -1.09
C TRP A 378 26.36 -29.57 -2.45
N GLU A 379 27.67 -29.38 -2.63
CA GLU A 379 28.29 -28.98 -3.91
C GLU A 379 28.70 -30.19 -4.77
N SER A 380 28.85 -31.37 -4.19
CA SER A 380 29.27 -32.61 -4.90
C SER A 380 28.20 -33.23 -5.81
N PHE A 381 27.05 -32.59 -6.00
CA PHE A 381 26.02 -33.03 -6.94
C PHE A 381 26.29 -32.41 -8.33
N SER A 382 27.21 -33.03 -9.07
CA SER A 382 27.33 -32.82 -10.53
C SER A 382 26.50 -33.90 -11.23
N PRO A 383 25.51 -33.57 -12.10
CA PRO A 383 24.78 -34.57 -12.85
C PRO A 383 25.68 -35.09 -13.99
N ALA A 384 26.52 -36.07 -13.69
CA ALA A 384 27.36 -36.72 -14.70
C ALA A 384 27.26 -38.25 -14.56
N ALA A 385 26.24 -38.82 -15.21
CA ALA A 385 26.26 -40.17 -15.79
C ALA A 385 24.98 -40.41 -16.62
N ILE A 386 24.96 -39.90 -17.85
CA ILE A 386 24.20 -40.54 -18.93
C ILE A 386 25.24 -40.94 -19.98
N PRO A 387 25.32 -42.23 -20.36
CA PRO A 387 26.30 -42.74 -21.31
C PRO A 387 26.07 -42.17 -22.71
N SER A 388 27.20 -41.94 -23.37
CA SER A 388 27.39 -41.41 -24.71
C SER A 388 26.62 -42.13 -25.81
N GLN A 389 25.62 -41.45 -26.39
CA GLN A 389 25.34 -41.44 -27.83
C GLN A 389 24.74 -40.06 -28.22
N VAL A 390 25.18 -39.55 -29.37
CA VAL A 390 24.84 -38.25 -29.98
C VAL A 390 25.72 -37.08 -29.53
N GLU A 391 26.95 -37.10 -30.07
CA GLU A 391 27.71 -35.88 -30.36
C GLU A 391 26.96 -35.01 -31.39
N ASP A 392 27.30 -33.72 -31.39
CA ASP A 392 26.89 -32.62 -32.28
C ASP A 392 25.59 -31.88 -31.92
N GLU A 393 25.73 -30.80 -31.12
CA GLU A 393 25.19 -29.46 -31.45
C GLU A 393 25.47 -28.43 -30.33
N TRP A 394 26.72 -28.05 -30.11
CA TRP A 394 27.05 -26.78 -29.43
C TRP A 394 28.22 -26.08 -30.13
N LYS A 395 27.95 -25.65 -31.36
CA LYS A 395 28.60 -24.50 -31.99
C LYS A 395 27.49 -23.58 -32.49
N ASP A 396 27.20 -22.53 -31.72
CA ASP A 396 27.22 -21.15 -32.21
C ASP A 396 26.62 -20.17 -31.19
N ALA A 397 27.42 -19.14 -30.91
CA ALA A 397 26.99 -17.87 -30.35
C ALA A 397 25.88 -17.24 -31.23
N PRO A 398 25.02 -16.36 -30.69
CA PRO A 398 23.92 -15.80 -31.47
C PRO A 398 24.46 -14.88 -32.57
N ASN A 399 24.49 -15.41 -33.78
CA ASN A 399 24.65 -14.66 -35.00
C ASN A 399 23.32 -13.95 -35.29
N ILE A 400 23.37 -12.64 -35.50
CA ILE A 400 22.21 -11.81 -35.86
C ILE A 400 21.65 -12.33 -37.20
N LYS A 401 20.57 -13.13 -37.16
CA LYS A 401 19.86 -13.55 -38.37
C LYS A 401 18.86 -12.48 -38.80
N LEU A 402 19.11 -11.94 -39.98
CA LEU A 402 18.17 -11.11 -40.75
C LEU A 402 16.82 -11.82 -40.97
N ARG A 403 15.75 -11.02 -40.83
CA ARG A 403 14.44 -11.10 -41.50
C ARG A 403 13.96 -12.48 -42.00
N THR A 404 12.95 -13.01 -41.31
CA THR A 404 11.92 -13.89 -41.89
C THR A 404 10.57 -13.16 -41.79
N GLY A 405 9.81 -13.16 -42.90
CA GLY A 405 8.64 -12.30 -43.11
C GLY A 405 7.44 -12.56 -42.16
N ILE A 406 6.39 -11.76 -42.37
CA ILE A 406 5.15 -11.66 -41.55
C ILE A 406 4.55 -13.03 -41.18
N VAL A 407 4.63 -14.02 -42.07
CA VAL A 407 4.11 -15.40 -41.86
C VAL A 407 4.82 -16.15 -40.72
N GLY A 408 6.12 -15.89 -40.49
CA GLY A 408 6.87 -16.53 -39.40
C GLY A 408 6.52 -15.97 -38.02
N ILE A 409 6.18 -14.68 -37.96
CA ILE A 409 5.70 -14.02 -36.74
C ILE A 409 4.30 -14.53 -36.40
N GLU A 410 3.43 -14.65 -37.40
CA GLU A 410 2.05 -15.14 -37.23
C GLU A 410 2.03 -16.57 -36.68
N ARG A 411 2.87 -17.46 -37.22
CA ARG A 411 2.99 -18.85 -36.74
C ARG A 411 3.53 -18.93 -35.30
N GLY A 412 4.50 -18.08 -34.96
CA GLY A 412 5.04 -18.00 -33.59
C GLY A 412 4.05 -17.42 -32.57
N ILE A 413 3.19 -16.49 -33.00
CA ILE A 413 2.09 -15.97 -32.17
C ILE A 413 1.03 -17.05 -31.97
N GLN A 414 0.68 -17.81 -33.00
CA GLN A 414 -0.30 -18.90 -32.93
C GLN A 414 0.17 -20.04 -32.02
N GLU A 415 1.45 -20.44 -32.10
CA GLU A 415 2.02 -21.46 -31.21
C GLU A 415 2.06 -21.00 -29.76
N LYS A 416 2.40 -19.73 -29.50
CA LYS A 416 2.31 -19.15 -28.15
C LYS A 416 0.89 -19.06 -27.63
N GLN A 417 -0.09 -18.68 -28.45
CA GLN A 417 -1.50 -18.68 -28.06
C GLN A 417 -1.96 -20.09 -27.68
N LYS A 418 -1.62 -21.10 -28.49
CA LYS A 418 -1.98 -22.50 -28.22
C LYS A 418 -1.36 -23.02 -26.91
N ALA A 419 -0.09 -22.71 -26.65
CA ALA A 419 0.57 -23.09 -25.40
C ALA A 419 -0.06 -22.38 -24.18
N THR A 420 -0.52 -21.14 -24.35
CA THR A 420 -1.20 -20.36 -23.31
C THR A 420 -2.58 -20.96 -23.01
N ASP A 421 -3.35 -21.33 -24.04
CA ASP A 421 -4.66 -21.97 -23.89
C ASP A 421 -4.58 -23.35 -23.21
N GLU A 422 -3.55 -24.15 -23.52
CA GLU A 422 -3.30 -25.42 -22.83
C GLU A 422 -2.95 -25.21 -21.36
N SER A 423 -2.15 -24.20 -21.04
CA SER A 423 -1.82 -23.83 -19.65
C SER A 423 -3.05 -23.33 -18.89
N ILE A 424 -3.89 -22.52 -19.54
CA ILE A 424 -5.14 -22.01 -18.96
C ILE A 424 -6.11 -23.17 -18.69
N SER A 425 -6.24 -24.10 -19.64
CA SER A 425 -7.13 -25.27 -19.50
C SER A 425 -6.71 -26.19 -18.33
N ARG A 426 -5.40 -26.40 -18.12
CA ARG A 426 -4.90 -27.14 -16.95
C ARG A 426 -5.18 -26.41 -15.64
N ALA A 427 -5.01 -25.08 -15.61
CA ALA A 427 -5.33 -24.29 -14.42
C ALA A 427 -6.83 -24.36 -14.05
N PHE A 428 -7.74 -24.37 -15.04
CA PHE A 428 -9.17 -24.54 -14.80
C PHE A 428 -9.54 -25.94 -14.30
N GLN A 429 -8.84 -26.99 -14.74
CA GLN A 429 -9.03 -28.34 -14.21
C GLN A 429 -8.60 -28.46 -12.74
N ASP A 430 -7.51 -27.81 -12.34
CA ASP A 430 -7.05 -27.82 -10.94
C ASP A 430 -7.96 -27.00 -10.03
N LEU A 431 -8.54 -25.90 -10.52
CA LEU A 431 -9.51 -25.11 -9.77
C LEU A 431 -10.80 -25.91 -9.49
N ASN A 432 -11.28 -26.69 -10.46
CA ASN A 432 -12.44 -27.57 -10.26
C ASN A 432 -12.17 -28.67 -9.22
N LYS A 433 -10.97 -29.27 -9.22
CA LYS A 433 -10.58 -30.23 -8.18
C LYS A 433 -10.55 -29.60 -6.79
N LEU A 434 -10.09 -28.35 -6.71
CA LEU A 434 -10.05 -27.60 -5.46
C LEU A 434 -11.47 -27.29 -4.94
N MET A 435 -12.40 -26.96 -5.85
CA MET A 435 -13.83 -26.78 -5.54
C MET A 435 -14.48 -28.10 -5.07
N ASP A 436 -14.15 -29.23 -5.70
CA ASP A 436 -14.62 -30.55 -5.27
C ASP A 436 -14.09 -30.92 -3.88
N MET A 437 -12.82 -30.63 -3.57
CA MET A 437 -12.25 -30.85 -2.23
C MET A 437 -12.89 -29.96 -1.15
N ALA A 438 -13.25 -28.72 -1.49
CA ALA A 438 -13.93 -27.81 -0.56
C ALA A 438 -15.37 -28.26 -0.26
N LYS A 439 -16.02 -28.97 -1.18
CA LYS A 439 -17.40 -29.47 -1.04
C LYS A 439 -17.55 -30.44 0.13
N ASP A 440 -16.56 -31.30 0.35
CA ASP A 440 -16.56 -32.24 1.48
C ASP A 440 -16.48 -31.52 2.82
N MET A 441 -15.68 -30.44 2.91
CA MET A 441 -15.57 -29.61 4.11
C MET A 441 -16.89 -28.90 4.44
N VAL A 442 -17.61 -28.43 3.42
CA VAL A 442 -18.94 -27.79 3.55
C VAL A 442 -20.02 -28.82 3.92
N ASN A 443 -19.98 -30.03 3.36
CA ASN A 443 -20.91 -31.10 3.73
C ASN A 443 -20.70 -31.57 5.18
N LEU A 444 -19.45 -31.58 5.63
CA LEU A 444 -19.10 -31.89 7.02
C LEU A 444 -19.67 -30.82 7.97
N SER A 445 -19.54 -29.53 7.63
CA SER A 445 -20.09 -28.45 8.46
C SER A 445 -21.61 -28.54 8.57
N LYS A 446 -22.33 -28.81 7.46
CA LYS A 446 -23.78 -29.03 7.44
C LYS A 446 -24.21 -30.22 8.32
N SER A 447 -23.48 -31.34 8.24
CA SER A 447 -23.76 -32.54 9.05
C SER A 447 -23.54 -32.32 10.55
N ILE A 448 -22.53 -31.52 10.91
CA ILE A 448 -22.23 -31.15 12.30
C ILE A 448 -23.31 -30.20 12.84
N SER A 449 -23.69 -29.17 12.07
CA SER A 449 -24.77 -28.25 12.44
C SER A 449 -26.10 -28.99 12.67
N GLN A 450 -26.42 -29.98 11.82
CA GLN A 450 -27.63 -30.80 12.00
C GLN A 450 -27.58 -31.65 13.28
N LYS A 451 -26.46 -32.34 13.55
CA LYS A 451 -26.29 -33.15 14.77
C LYS A 451 -26.33 -32.32 16.06
N ILE A 452 -25.85 -31.08 16.04
CA ILE A 452 -25.94 -30.15 17.17
C ILE A 452 -27.40 -29.72 17.40
N ARG A 453 -28.15 -29.47 16.32
CA ARG A 453 -29.57 -29.13 16.40
C ARG A 453 -30.43 -30.29 16.95
N GLU A 454 -30.05 -31.52 16.63
CA GLU A 454 -30.69 -32.75 17.11
C GLU A 454 -30.36 -33.09 18.58
N ARG A 455 -29.22 -32.60 19.11
CA ARG A 455 -28.78 -32.82 20.51
C ARG A 455 -29.02 -31.62 21.43
N GLN A 456 -30.12 -30.89 21.24
CA GLN A 456 -30.49 -29.76 22.10
C GLN A 456 -30.55 -30.17 23.58
N GLY A 457 -29.56 -29.74 24.37
CA GLY A 457 -29.60 -29.80 25.84
C GLY A 457 -28.31 -30.21 26.56
N ASP A 458 -27.35 -30.85 25.88
CA ASP A 458 -26.21 -31.52 26.57
C ASP A 458 -24.82 -31.05 26.10
N ILE A 459 -24.75 -29.90 25.42
CA ILE A 459 -23.52 -29.35 24.87
C ILE A 459 -23.17 -28.07 25.62
N THR A 460 -21.96 -28.01 26.18
CA THR A 460 -21.42 -26.84 26.88
C THR A 460 -21.42 -25.61 25.96
N GLU A 461 -21.85 -24.45 26.49
CA GLU A 461 -22.00 -23.20 25.72
C GLU A 461 -20.69 -22.78 25.01
N ASP A 462 -19.53 -23.10 25.57
CA ASP A 462 -18.21 -22.71 25.05
C ASP A 462 -17.83 -23.36 23.71
N GLU A 463 -18.19 -24.64 23.49
CA GLU A 463 -17.92 -25.33 22.22
C GLU A 463 -18.83 -24.80 21.11
N THR A 464 -20.08 -24.50 21.46
CA THR A 464 -21.08 -23.94 20.54
C THR A 464 -20.71 -22.51 20.13
N VAL A 465 -20.15 -21.70 21.04
CA VAL A 465 -19.73 -20.30 20.75
C VAL A 465 -18.48 -20.26 19.85
N ARG A 466 -17.47 -21.10 20.09
CA ARG A 466 -16.28 -21.17 19.23
C ARG A 466 -16.60 -21.74 17.84
N PHE A 467 -17.53 -22.69 17.76
CA PHE A 467 -17.95 -23.22 16.48
C PHE A 467 -18.86 -22.23 15.72
N LYS A 468 -19.77 -21.54 16.41
CA LYS A 468 -20.55 -20.43 15.83
C LYS A 468 -19.65 -19.31 15.31
N SER A 469 -18.57 -18.95 16.01
CA SER A 469 -17.63 -17.95 15.51
C SER A 469 -16.82 -18.43 14.30
N TYR A 470 -16.52 -19.73 14.22
CA TYR A 470 -15.89 -20.35 13.05
C TYR A 470 -16.83 -20.40 11.85
N LEU A 471 -18.11 -20.76 12.03
CA LEU A 471 -19.15 -20.72 11.00
C LEU A 471 -19.46 -19.29 10.53
N LEU A 472 -19.57 -18.32 11.46
CA LEU A 472 -19.71 -16.89 11.14
C LEU A 472 -18.51 -16.35 10.33
N SER A 473 -17.34 -16.96 10.47
CA SER A 473 -16.16 -16.65 9.65
C SER A 473 -16.20 -17.30 8.26
N LEU A 474 -17.05 -18.32 8.07
CA LEU A 474 -17.27 -19.03 6.82
C LEU A 474 -18.47 -18.48 6.01
N GLY A 475 -19.38 -17.74 6.66
CA GLY A 475 -20.54 -17.10 6.02
C GLY A 475 -21.83 -17.34 6.79
N ILE A 476 -22.96 -16.86 6.25
CA ILE A 476 -24.29 -17.06 6.83
C ILE A 476 -24.62 -18.56 6.99
N ASP A 477 -25.24 -18.92 8.11
CA ASP A 477 -25.84 -20.24 8.37
C ASP A 477 -26.95 -20.54 7.33
N ASP A 478 -26.79 -21.63 6.56
CA ASP A 478 -27.72 -22.15 5.53
C ASP A 478 -28.37 -21.08 4.62
N PRO A 479 -27.66 -20.55 3.61
CA PRO A 479 -28.22 -19.63 2.62
C PRO A 479 -29.36 -20.27 1.82
N VAL A 480 -30.40 -19.49 1.48
CA VAL A 480 -31.46 -19.96 0.57
C VAL A 480 -30.83 -20.16 -0.83
N THR A 481 -30.64 -21.42 -1.23
CA THR A 481 -30.11 -21.76 -2.56
C THR A 481 -31.21 -22.19 -3.53
N ARG A 482 -30.94 -22.04 -4.82
CA ARG A 482 -31.88 -22.45 -5.89
C ARG A 482 -32.12 -23.96 -5.90
N ASN A 483 -31.17 -24.75 -5.41
CA ASN A 483 -31.24 -26.22 -5.42
C ASN A 483 -32.17 -26.80 -4.34
N ASP A 484 -32.48 -26.02 -3.30
CA ASP A 484 -33.30 -26.46 -2.17
C ASP A 484 -34.80 -26.46 -2.50
N PHE A 485 -35.21 -25.79 -3.60
CA PHE A 485 -36.61 -25.60 -3.96
C PHE A 485 -36.93 -26.11 -5.36
N ARG A 486 -38.01 -26.89 -5.49
CA ARG A 486 -38.51 -27.36 -6.80
C ARG A 486 -39.29 -26.30 -7.59
N SER A 487 -39.68 -25.21 -6.94
CA SER A 487 -40.47 -24.12 -7.51
C SER A 487 -39.76 -22.79 -7.35
N GLU A 488 -39.53 -22.09 -8.47
CA GLU A 488 -38.86 -20.78 -8.48
C GLU A 488 -39.62 -19.72 -7.69
N SER A 489 -40.96 -19.79 -7.68
CA SER A 489 -41.78 -18.87 -6.88
C SER A 489 -41.56 -19.06 -5.38
N GLN A 490 -41.32 -20.29 -4.93
CA GLN A 490 -41.07 -20.58 -3.51
C GLN A 490 -39.65 -20.15 -3.12
N TYR A 491 -38.67 -20.37 -4.02
CA TYR A 491 -37.32 -19.86 -3.87
C TYR A 491 -37.28 -18.33 -3.65
N TYR A 492 -37.92 -17.55 -4.53
CA TYR A 492 -37.92 -16.08 -4.39
C TYR A 492 -38.66 -15.59 -3.15
N LYS A 493 -39.66 -16.33 -2.65
CA LYS A 493 -40.36 -15.99 -1.40
C LYS A 493 -39.48 -16.18 -0.17
N GLU A 494 -38.80 -17.32 -0.06
CA GLU A 494 -37.88 -17.55 1.06
C GLU A 494 -36.67 -16.63 0.99
N LEU A 495 -36.16 -16.37 -0.21
CA LEU A 495 -35.07 -15.42 -0.43
C LEU A 495 -35.47 -14.00 0.01
N ALA A 496 -36.69 -13.57 -0.29
CA ALA A 496 -37.19 -12.25 0.14
C ALA A 496 -37.29 -12.12 1.67
N ARG A 497 -37.72 -13.17 2.38
CA ARG A 497 -37.71 -13.17 3.85
C ARG A 497 -36.30 -13.09 4.41
N GLN A 498 -35.38 -13.88 3.86
CA GLN A 498 -33.97 -13.85 4.24
C GLN A 498 -33.34 -12.46 4.01
N LEU A 499 -33.66 -11.81 2.88
CA LEU A 499 -33.20 -10.46 2.59
C LEU A 499 -33.76 -9.45 3.60
N ALA A 500 -35.04 -9.56 4.00
CA ALA A 500 -35.62 -8.68 5.00
C ALA A 500 -34.91 -8.82 6.36
N ASP A 501 -34.67 -10.05 6.82
CA ASP A 501 -33.98 -10.32 8.09
C ASP A 501 -32.54 -9.77 8.10
N ILE A 502 -31.81 -9.94 6.99
CA ILE A 502 -30.42 -9.47 6.88
C ILE A 502 -30.34 -7.95 6.77
N LEU A 503 -31.30 -7.31 6.08
CA LEU A 503 -31.19 -5.92 5.66
C LEU A 503 -31.96 -4.94 6.52
N GLU A 504 -32.91 -5.37 7.37
CA GLU A 504 -33.74 -4.46 8.15
C GLU A 504 -32.89 -3.55 9.07
N GLN A 505 -32.07 -4.15 9.94
CA GLN A 505 -31.21 -3.40 10.85
C GLN A 505 -30.17 -2.56 10.07
N PRO A 506 -29.43 -3.09 9.09
CA PRO A 506 -28.44 -2.31 8.38
C PRO A 506 -29.03 -1.18 7.51
N ILE A 507 -30.29 -1.26 7.07
CA ILE A 507 -30.98 -0.15 6.41
C ILE A 507 -31.43 0.90 7.44
N ARG A 508 -31.90 0.47 8.61
CA ARG A 508 -32.26 1.39 9.70
C ARG A 508 -31.06 2.20 10.20
N GLU A 509 -29.88 1.59 10.30
CA GLU A 509 -28.63 2.25 10.69
C GLU A 509 -28.17 3.33 9.71
N VAL A 510 -28.50 3.20 8.42
CA VAL A 510 -28.05 4.13 7.34
C VAL A 510 -29.15 5.15 6.99
N GLY A 511 -30.09 5.37 7.90
CA GLY A 511 -31.14 6.38 7.74
C GLY A 511 -32.32 5.92 6.87
N GLY A 512 -32.62 4.62 6.86
CA GLY A 512 -33.88 4.07 6.35
C GLY A 512 -33.96 3.80 4.85
N MET A 513 -32.88 4.02 4.10
CA MET A 513 -32.78 3.71 2.66
C MET A 513 -31.38 3.21 2.28
N MET A 514 -31.30 2.34 1.28
CA MET A 514 -30.04 1.80 0.76
C MET A 514 -30.09 1.53 -0.73
N ALA A 515 -29.02 1.88 -1.46
CA ALA A 515 -28.92 1.57 -2.88
C ALA A 515 -28.87 0.06 -3.12
N LEU A 516 -29.53 -0.42 -4.17
CA LEU A 516 -29.58 -1.86 -4.48
C LEU A 516 -28.18 -2.44 -4.77
N THR A 517 -27.25 -1.62 -5.26
CA THR A 517 -25.83 -1.98 -5.43
C THR A 517 -25.13 -2.27 -4.10
N ASP A 518 -25.41 -1.46 -3.07
CA ASP A 518 -24.84 -1.64 -1.74
C ASP A 518 -25.47 -2.84 -1.04
N VAL A 519 -26.77 -3.06 -1.26
CA VAL A 519 -27.50 -4.25 -0.84
C VAL A 519 -26.87 -5.51 -1.45
N TYR A 520 -26.65 -5.55 -2.76
CA TYR A 520 -26.04 -6.68 -3.46
C TYR A 520 -24.68 -7.04 -2.87
N CYS A 521 -23.81 -6.04 -2.69
CA CYS A 521 -22.51 -6.22 -2.08
C CYS A 521 -22.59 -6.72 -0.63
N ARG A 522 -23.50 -6.17 0.19
CA ARG A 522 -23.67 -6.58 1.60
C ARG A 522 -24.17 -8.01 1.71
N VAL A 523 -25.18 -8.38 0.94
CA VAL A 523 -25.77 -9.72 0.96
C VAL A 523 -24.75 -10.77 0.52
N ASN A 524 -24.05 -10.52 -0.58
CA ASN A 524 -23.05 -11.47 -1.09
C ASN A 524 -21.82 -11.56 -0.19
N ARG A 525 -21.39 -10.45 0.44
CA ARG A 525 -20.34 -10.49 1.44
C ARG A 525 -20.73 -11.28 2.69
N ALA A 526 -22.00 -11.24 3.08
CA ALA A 526 -22.48 -12.01 4.21
C ALA A 526 -22.65 -13.51 3.85
N ARG A 527 -23.05 -13.84 2.62
CA ARG A 527 -23.29 -15.22 2.16
C ARG A 527 -22.02 -16.04 1.95
N GLY A 528 -20.87 -15.41 1.70
CA GLY A 528 -19.59 -16.10 1.56
C GLY A 528 -19.48 -16.91 0.27
N LEU A 529 -19.82 -18.21 0.32
CA LEU A 529 -19.61 -19.18 -0.78
C LEU A 529 -20.82 -19.29 -1.74
N GLU A 530 -22.04 -19.09 -1.26
CA GLU A 530 -23.27 -19.26 -2.05
C GLU A 530 -23.80 -17.89 -2.52
N LEU A 531 -23.07 -17.29 -3.47
CA LEU A 531 -23.34 -15.96 -4.01
C LEU A 531 -24.69 -15.90 -4.74
N LEU A 532 -25.37 -14.75 -4.60
CA LEU A 532 -26.62 -14.43 -5.28
C LEU A 532 -26.32 -13.64 -6.56
N SER A 533 -27.02 -13.98 -7.65
CA SER A 533 -26.99 -13.22 -8.91
C SER A 533 -27.73 -11.88 -8.77
N ALA A 534 -27.43 -10.91 -9.63
CA ALA A 534 -28.09 -9.60 -9.59
C ALA A 534 -29.58 -9.73 -9.95
N GLU A 535 -29.91 -10.62 -10.89
CA GLU A 535 -31.27 -10.92 -11.32
C GLU A 535 -32.08 -11.54 -10.19
N ASP A 536 -31.52 -12.53 -9.49
CA ASP A 536 -32.23 -13.21 -8.40
C ASP A 536 -32.47 -12.26 -7.21
N LEU A 537 -31.53 -11.36 -6.92
CA LEU A 537 -31.71 -10.31 -5.92
C LEU A 537 -32.89 -9.40 -6.29
N ILE A 538 -32.95 -8.91 -7.53
CA ILE A 538 -34.02 -8.01 -7.99
C ILE A 538 -35.38 -8.72 -7.92
N GLN A 539 -35.46 -9.98 -8.38
CA GLN A 539 -36.70 -10.77 -8.34
C GLN A 539 -37.18 -11.02 -6.91
N ALA A 540 -36.26 -11.31 -5.98
CA ALA A 540 -36.59 -11.41 -4.57
C ALA A 540 -37.05 -10.08 -3.98
N CYS A 541 -36.43 -8.96 -4.36
CA CYS A 541 -36.86 -7.63 -3.93
C CYS A 541 -38.30 -7.29 -4.39
N HIS A 542 -38.73 -7.74 -5.58
CA HIS A 542 -40.12 -7.61 -6.01
C HIS A 542 -41.11 -8.45 -5.18
N MET A 543 -40.65 -9.50 -4.50
CA MET A 543 -41.48 -10.28 -3.58
C MET A 543 -41.61 -9.62 -2.20
N LEU A 544 -40.72 -8.68 -1.82
CA LEU A 544 -40.75 -8.00 -0.52
C LEU A 544 -42.10 -7.29 -0.28
N GLU A 545 -42.58 -6.53 -1.28
CA GLU A 545 -43.87 -5.84 -1.20
C GLU A 545 -45.04 -6.82 -1.18
N LYS A 546 -44.98 -7.88 -2.00
CA LYS A 546 -46.03 -8.91 -2.09
C LYS A 546 -46.19 -9.70 -0.79
N LEU A 547 -45.11 -9.85 -0.03
CA LEU A 547 -45.09 -10.55 1.27
C LEU A 547 -45.32 -9.60 2.46
N ASN A 548 -45.52 -8.31 2.21
CA ASN A 548 -45.70 -7.27 3.23
C ASN A 548 -44.59 -7.27 4.31
N LEU A 549 -43.34 -7.34 3.85
CA LEU A 549 -42.14 -7.32 4.69
C LEU A 549 -41.75 -5.87 5.05
N PRO A 550 -40.95 -5.63 6.12
CA PRO A 550 -40.66 -4.28 6.63
C PRO A 550 -39.87 -3.37 5.68
N ILE A 551 -39.39 -3.92 4.55
CA ILE A 551 -38.57 -3.26 3.55
C ILE A 551 -39.27 -3.37 2.19
N ARG A 552 -39.25 -2.30 1.40
CA ARG A 552 -39.82 -2.24 0.05
C ARG A 552 -38.78 -1.81 -0.98
N LEU A 553 -39.02 -2.17 -2.24
CA LEU A 553 -38.21 -1.74 -3.38
C LEU A 553 -38.78 -0.45 -3.98
N CYS A 554 -37.97 0.58 -4.12
CA CYS A 554 -38.34 1.84 -4.74
C CYS A 554 -37.40 2.16 -5.91
N GLU A 555 -37.94 2.80 -6.93
CA GLU A 555 -37.20 3.23 -8.12
C GLU A 555 -37.36 4.73 -8.28
N PHE A 556 -36.23 5.45 -8.39
CA PHE A 556 -36.21 6.89 -8.67
C PHE A 556 -36.41 7.16 -10.16
N ASP A 557 -36.79 8.39 -10.51
CA ASP A 557 -36.97 8.83 -11.91
C ASP A 557 -35.71 8.63 -12.77
N SER A 558 -34.52 8.57 -12.14
CA SER A 558 -33.24 8.29 -12.79
C SER A 558 -33.01 6.80 -13.13
N GLY A 559 -33.91 5.90 -12.71
CA GLY A 559 -33.77 4.44 -12.82
C GLY A 559 -32.96 3.80 -11.69
N VAL A 560 -32.52 4.60 -10.69
CA VAL A 560 -31.80 4.07 -9.52
C VAL A 560 -32.79 3.33 -8.62
N LYS A 561 -32.50 2.06 -8.35
CA LYS A 561 -33.29 1.20 -7.45
C LYS A 561 -32.72 1.21 -6.04
N VAL A 562 -33.58 1.37 -5.05
CA VAL A 562 -33.22 1.42 -3.63
C VAL A 562 -34.17 0.56 -2.80
N LEU A 563 -33.67 0.02 -1.68
CA LEU A 563 -34.50 -0.59 -0.65
C LEU A 563 -34.75 0.43 0.46
N GLN A 564 -36.01 0.54 0.89
CA GLN A 564 -36.48 1.52 1.84
C GLN A 564 -37.34 0.84 2.92
N LEU A 565 -37.24 1.29 4.16
CA LEU A 565 -38.16 0.83 5.21
C LEU A 565 -39.59 1.28 4.90
N GLN A 566 -40.59 0.42 5.13
CA GLN A 566 -42.00 0.78 4.89
C GLN A 566 -42.45 1.96 5.77
N SER A 567 -41.81 2.16 6.93
CA SER A 567 -41.99 3.32 7.81
C SER A 567 -41.51 4.66 7.22
N HIS A 568 -40.79 4.64 6.10
CA HIS A 568 -40.16 5.80 5.48
C HIS A 568 -40.88 6.21 4.17
N SER A 569 -42.21 6.09 4.06
CA SER A 569 -42.88 6.47 2.81
C SER A 569 -43.04 7.99 2.65
N ASP A 570 -42.75 8.54 1.47
CA ASP A 570 -42.81 9.97 1.13
C ASP A 570 -44.19 10.61 1.41
N ALA A 571 -45.27 9.82 1.37
CA ALA A 571 -46.63 10.28 1.63
C ALA A 571 -46.90 10.63 3.11
N ASN A 572 -46.15 10.06 4.05
CA ASN A 572 -46.28 10.36 5.49
C ASN A 572 -45.44 11.57 5.93
N VAL A 573 -44.45 11.96 5.13
CA VAL A 573 -43.64 13.17 5.35
C VAL A 573 -44.51 14.42 5.22
N VAL A 574 -45.33 14.50 4.15
CA VAL A 574 -46.21 15.65 3.88
C VAL A 574 -47.28 15.84 4.97
N LYS A 575 -47.84 14.75 5.53
CA LYS A 575 -48.85 14.83 6.59
C LYS A 575 -48.30 15.31 7.93
N ASN A 576 -47.04 14.99 8.24
CA ASN A 576 -46.41 15.36 9.51
C ASN A 576 -45.66 16.70 9.46
N THR A 577 -45.16 17.12 8.29
CA THR A 577 -44.61 18.47 8.08
C THR A 577 -45.65 19.57 8.30
N ALA A 578 -46.93 19.32 7.96
CA ALA A 578 -48.03 20.26 8.23
C ALA A 578 -48.33 20.45 9.74
N LEU A 579 -47.89 19.53 10.60
CA LEU A 579 -47.99 19.64 12.06
C LEU A 579 -46.72 20.23 12.69
N ALA A 580 -45.55 20.01 12.07
CA ALA A 580 -44.26 20.51 12.55
C ALA A 580 -44.10 22.04 12.41
N SER A 581 -44.83 22.68 11.50
CA SER A 581 -44.87 24.15 11.39
C SER A 581 -45.40 24.86 12.65
N VAL A 582 -46.00 24.12 13.59
CA VAL A 582 -46.47 24.65 14.88
C VAL A 582 -45.45 24.50 16.02
N MET A 583 -44.39 23.68 15.86
CA MET A 583 -43.46 23.34 16.96
C MET A 583 -42.07 24.02 16.87
N HIS A 584 -41.87 24.94 15.94
CA HIS A 584 -40.57 25.56 15.64
C HIS A 584 -39.99 26.50 16.72
N GLU A 585 -40.69 26.78 17.82
CA GLU A 585 -40.18 27.66 18.89
C GLU A 585 -39.40 26.94 20.00
N ASN A 586 -39.52 25.62 20.18
CA ASN A 586 -38.99 24.95 21.39
C ASN A 586 -37.64 24.23 21.23
N ILE A 587 -37.05 24.17 20.03
CA ILE A 587 -35.83 23.34 19.79
C ILE A 587 -34.51 24.07 20.15
N LYS A 588 -34.54 25.36 20.51
CA LYS A 588 -33.31 26.07 20.96
C LYS A 588 -32.85 25.77 22.40
N MET A 589 -33.57 24.97 23.20
CA MET A 589 -33.37 24.94 24.66
C MET A 589 -32.87 23.63 25.30
N HIS A 590 -32.69 22.51 24.59
CA HIS A 590 -32.19 21.27 25.22
C HIS A 590 -30.99 20.66 24.49
N ARG A 591 -29.82 21.23 24.77
CA ARG A 591 -28.51 20.65 24.43
C ARG A 591 -27.83 20.09 25.69
N ALA A 592 -28.49 19.15 26.35
CA ALA A 592 -27.87 18.32 27.39
C ALA A 592 -28.76 17.12 27.69
N ASN A 593 -28.17 15.92 27.64
CA ASN A 593 -28.68 14.62 28.03
C ASN A 593 -29.51 13.78 27.04
N SER A 594 -29.03 12.54 26.96
CA SER A 594 -29.71 11.28 26.65
C SER A 594 -29.70 10.80 25.20
N GLU A 595 -28.92 9.72 25.04
CA GLU A 595 -29.20 8.60 24.15
C GLU A 595 -30.70 8.25 24.14
N ARG A 596 -31.20 7.88 22.95
CA ARG A 596 -32.59 7.57 22.58
C ARG A 596 -33.54 8.77 22.47
N TYR A 597 -33.63 9.36 21.28
CA TYR A 597 -34.87 10.00 20.84
C TYR A 597 -35.17 9.69 19.36
N VAL A 598 -36.22 8.87 19.21
CA VAL A 598 -37.28 8.86 18.19
C VAL A 598 -36.86 8.78 16.71
N ILE A 599 -36.79 7.53 16.26
CA ILE A 599 -36.95 7.09 14.88
C ILE A 599 -38.41 7.34 14.47
N LEU A 600 -38.68 8.31 13.58
CA LEU A 600 -39.77 8.34 12.59
C LEU A 600 -39.96 9.80 12.08
N ASN A 601 -39.79 10.01 10.76
CA ASN A 601 -40.16 11.21 9.97
C ASN A 601 -39.22 12.43 9.80
N GLU A 602 -37.95 12.38 10.21
CA GLU A 602 -37.07 13.58 10.12
C GLU A 602 -36.14 13.67 8.89
N ALA A 603 -36.06 12.66 8.02
CA ALA A 603 -35.05 12.65 6.96
C ALA A 603 -35.15 13.83 5.98
N PHE A 604 -36.36 14.19 5.53
CA PHE A 604 -36.57 15.27 4.57
C PHE A 604 -36.38 16.67 5.19
N GLU A 605 -36.89 16.87 6.41
CA GLU A 605 -36.69 18.10 7.19
C GLU A 605 -35.21 18.30 7.53
N LEU A 606 -34.48 17.22 7.82
CA LEU A 606 -33.03 17.26 8.07
C LEU A 606 -32.26 17.75 6.82
N TYR A 607 -32.69 17.41 5.61
CA TYR A 607 -32.03 17.88 4.38
C TYR A 607 -32.33 19.33 4.08
N CYS A 608 -33.57 19.77 4.32
CA CYS A 608 -33.94 21.17 4.20
C CYS A 608 -33.18 22.01 5.24
N PHE A 609 -33.11 21.53 6.49
CA PHE A 609 -32.33 22.15 7.55
C PHE A 609 -30.84 22.21 7.22
N GLN A 610 -30.26 21.14 6.67
CA GLN A 610 -28.83 21.13 6.31
C GLN A 610 -28.53 22.09 5.16
N LEU A 611 -29.44 22.21 4.18
CA LEU A 611 -29.37 23.19 3.11
C LEU A 611 -29.45 24.63 3.66
N GLU A 612 -30.29 24.87 4.66
CA GLU A 612 -30.44 26.18 5.32
C GLU A 612 -29.22 26.52 6.21
N ASP A 613 -28.68 25.56 6.98
CA ASP A 613 -27.53 25.75 7.87
C ASP A 613 -26.23 26.04 7.10
N GLN A 614 -25.98 25.30 6.01
CA GLN A 614 -24.78 25.46 5.19
C GLN A 614 -24.96 26.48 4.05
N GLY A 615 -26.19 26.98 3.86
CA GLY A 615 -26.61 27.88 2.78
C GLY A 615 -26.61 27.26 1.38
N SER A 616 -25.78 26.23 1.14
CA SER A 616 -25.60 25.58 -0.16
C SER A 616 -24.84 24.27 -0.03
N LEU A 617 -25.19 23.26 -0.82
CA LEU A 617 -24.59 21.94 -0.73
C LEU A 617 -24.43 21.29 -2.11
N THR A 618 -23.32 20.60 -2.30
CA THR A 618 -23.14 19.61 -3.36
C THR A 618 -23.58 18.23 -2.89
N ALA A 619 -23.81 17.31 -3.83
CA ALA A 619 -24.13 15.91 -3.49
C ALA A 619 -23.00 15.23 -2.70
N GLU A 620 -21.74 15.60 -2.93
CA GLU A 620 -20.60 15.05 -2.19
C GLU A 620 -20.54 15.56 -0.74
N GLU A 621 -20.78 16.85 -0.53
CA GLU A 621 -20.83 17.46 0.80
C GLU A 621 -21.95 16.84 1.63
N LEU A 622 -23.15 16.72 1.05
CA LEU A 622 -24.30 16.09 1.72
C LEU A 622 -24.02 14.61 2.05
N ALA A 623 -23.38 13.87 1.15
CA ALA A 623 -22.99 12.48 1.37
C ALA A 623 -22.00 12.35 2.54
N GLN A 624 -21.01 13.25 2.64
CA GLN A 624 -20.03 13.25 3.72
C GLN A 624 -20.66 13.60 5.08
N THR A 625 -21.57 14.58 5.12
CA THR A 625 -22.24 14.98 6.37
C THR A 625 -23.12 13.86 6.91
N LEU A 626 -23.87 13.18 6.03
CA LEU A 626 -24.87 12.19 6.44
C LEU A 626 -24.36 10.74 6.45
N GLY A 627 -23.14 10.50 5.95
CA GLY A 627 -22.59 9.15 5.84
C GLY A 627 -23.35 8.25 4.85
N ILE A 628 -23.92 8.82 3.80
CA ILE A 628 -24.66 8.11 2.74
C ILE A 628 -23.86 8.09 1.43
N SER A 629 -24.27 7.26 0.46
CA SER A 629 -23.64 7.26 -0.86
C SER A 629 -23.92 8.56 -1.62
N VAL A 630 -22.95 9.02 -2.41
CA VAL A 630 -23.08 10.24 -3.24
C VAL A 630 -24.25 10.13 -4.23
N LEU A 631 -24.50 8.92 -4.74
CA LEU A 631 -25.65 8.64 -5.60
C LEU A 631 -26.97 8.92 -4.87
N LEU A 632 -27.14 8.38 -3.67
CA LEU A 632 -28.35 8.59 -2.87
C LEU A 632 -28.50 10.05 -2.43
N ALA A 633 -27.39 10.72 -2.09
CA ALA A 633 -27.39 12.14 -1.75
C ALA A 633 -27.86 13.00 -2.93
N LYS A 634 -27.43 12.68 -4.15
CA LYS A 634 -27.86 13.37 -5.37
C LYS A 634 -29.35 13.20 -5.63
N GLU A 635 -29.87 11.97 -5.56
CA GLU A 635 -31.31 11.70 -5.77
C GLU A 635 -32.18 12.42 -4.72
N ARG A 636 -31.70 12.50 -3.47
CA ARG A 636 -32.38 13.24 -2.41
C ARG A 636 -32.44 14.74 -2.71
N LEU A 637 -31.34 15.35 -3.13
CA LEU A 637 -31.31 16.77 -3.51
C LEU A 637 -32.21 17.08 -4.71
N LEU A 638 -32.22 16.21 -5.72
CA LEU A 638 -33.12 16.31 -6.87
C LEU A 638 -34.59 16.16 -6.46
N THR A 639 -34.88 15.27 -5.51
CA THR A 639 -36.23 15.12 -4.96
C THR A 639 -36.65 16.39 -4.20
N THR A 640 -35.76 16.99 -3.41
CA THR A 640 -36.01 18.26 -2.71
C THR A 640 -36.25 19.42 -3.69
N GLU A 641 -35.51 19.46 -4.80
CA GLU A 641 -35.74 20.39 -5.90
C GLU A 641 -37.13 20.17 -6.55
N LYS A 642 -37.51 18.93 -6.83
CA LYS A 642 -38.82 18.57 -7.40
C LYS A 642 -40.00 19.04 -6.52
N HIS A 643 -39.80 19.07 -5.20
CA HIS A 643 -40.77 19.59 -4.25
C HIS A 643 -40.69 21.12 -4.04
N GLY A 644 -39.85 21.81 -4.82
CA GLY A 644 -39.71 23.27 -4.78
C GLY A 644 -38.98 23.79 -3.55
N LYS A 645 -38.34 22.95 -2.73
CA LYS A 645 -37.63 23.39 -1.51
C LYS A 645 -36.16 23.76 -1.76
N ALA A 646 -35.57 23.25 -2.84
CA ALA A 646 -34.23 23.61 -3.28
C ALA A 646 -34.24 24.13 -4.73
N CYS A 647 -33.28 24.96 -5.09
CA CYS A 647 -32.96 25.35 -6.45
C CYS A 647 -31.52 24.92 -6.78
N ARG A 648 -31.27 24.59 -8.06
CA ARG A 648 -29.94 24.18 -8.52
C ARG A 648 -29.18 25.36 -9.14
N ASP A 649 -27.88 25.39 -8.91
CA ASP A 649 -26.89 26.24 -9.59
C ASP A 649 -25.88 25.32 -10.27
N GLU A 650 -25.80 25.39 -11.59
CA GLU A 650 -24.89 24.58 -12.39
C GLU A 650 -23.84 25.49 -13.03
N SER A 651 -22.61 25.41 -12.53
CA SER A 651 -21.50 26.24 -12.97
C SER A 651 -20.26 25.40 -13.30
N ILE A 652 -19.17 26.05 -13.73
CA ILE A 652 -17.87 25.41 -13.94
C ILE A 652 -17.34 24.77 -12.65
N GLU A 653 -17.78 25.26 -11.49
CA GLU A 653 -17.40 24.73 -10.17
C GLU A 653 -18.17 23.46 -9.79
N GLY A 654 -19.24 23.13 -10.51
CA GLY A 654 -20.06 21.93 -10.33
C GLY A 654 -21.55 22.21 -10.11
N LEU A 655 -22.31 21.15 -9.84
CA LEU A 655 -23.74 21.22 -9.53
C LEU A 655 -23.94 21.42 -8.02
N ARG A 656 -24.59 22.52 -7.65
CA ARG A 656 -24.85 22.91 -6.25
C ARG A 656 -26.33 23.16 -6.04
N PHE A 657 -26.82 22.85 -4.83
CA PHE A 657 -28.20 23.06 -4.45
C PHE A 657 -28.27 24.12 -3.34
N TYR A 658 -29.20 25.05 -3.48
CA TYR A 658 -29.48 26.13 -2.53
C TYR A 658 -30.92 26.02 -2.02
N PRO A 659 -31.24 26.53 -0.82
CA PRO A 659 -32.63 26.74 -0.40
C PRO A 659 -33.39 27.58 -1.43
N ASN A 660 -34.60 27.17 -1.78
CA ASN A 660 -35.39 27.85 -2.80
C ASN A 660 -36.01 29.16 -2.26
N GLN A 661 -35.22 30.22 -2.24
CA GLN A 661 -35.68 31.55 -1.83
C GLN A 661 -36.62 32.21 -2.85
N PHE A 662 -36.66 31.74 -4.10
CA PHE A 662 -37.56 32.26 -5.13
C PHE A 662 -39.04 32.03 -4.79
N LEU A 663 -39.35 30.98 -4.01
CA LEU A 663 -40.70 30.66 -3.57
C LEU A 663 -41.02 31.20 -2.16
N GLN A 664 -40.05 31.80 -1.45
CA GLN A 664 -40.23 32.36 -0.10
C GLN A 664 -40.38 33.88 -0.08
N ARG A 665 -40.03 34.58 -1.18
CA ARG A 665 -40.31 36.02 -1.34
C ARG A 665 -41.72 36.21 -1.89
N GLU A 666 -42.69 36.38 -1.00
CA GLU A 666 -43.74 37.37 -1.25
C GLU A 666 -43.10 38.74 -1.01
N ASP A 667 -43.30 39.68 -1.94
CA ASP A 667 -42.66 41.01 -1.98
C ASP A 667 -42.63 41.79 -0.65
#